data_AF-A0A2D6DU57-F1
#
_entry.id   AF-A0A2D6DU57-F1
#
_cell.length_a   1.000
_cell.length_b   1.000
_cell.length_c   1.000
_cell.angle_alpha   90.00
_cell.angle_beta   90.00
_cell.angle_gamma   90.00
#
_symmetry.space_group_name_H-M   'P 1'
#
loop_
_entity.id
_entity.type
_entity.pdbx_description
1 polymer ?
#
loop_
_entity_poly.entity_id
_entity_poly.type
_entity_poly.pdbx_seq_one_letter_code
_entity_poly.pdbx_strand_id
1 'polypeptide(L)'
;MRLSTFLLLSLSLLLPVSAQKKKERPASSSGKSSDLSQYYINLKTSPRSQQTQPVVTSLPLKLMKGDRIALIGSGVLDNARHYGFFETLLHQRHPRHELSVRNLSWPADEVDLQPRPANFGDLDQHLTYYRTDVIFAAFGYNESFAGSEGLPAFKARFNAFLSQIKSRAYNGKSGARIIVLSPIANEDVPGVAAGERNNENLKLYTAAMSEIAAKNAVAFVDVFGATALAMAEGENDLTTNGNQLNQNGQLLLAKTLYRQLFGETAPEANEAIRELVVDKSNQFFHRYRPLNTFYYTGGRNKRYGYIDFLPAMRNFDLMVANRNEAIWRVAQGQNGIVNDSNLPALEQAAKGRGANKWLSPKDELAAFQIDKRFEVNCFASEEQFPDLACPIQMRWDARGRLWVSCSTTYPHLYPGKKPNDKIIILEDLDGDGKADKSTVFADNLEIPLSFVLGRNGVYVSEEPHLIYLADTNGDDKADHREIVLTGFGCEDSHHALHDFVWTPDGDLMFRESIFHNSQVETAYGPVRAKNSSWFRFRPESHRLTAFGGYPNTNPWGVTFDDWGQHVASHPIFATAFHSTNAPYPSQHPRANGIPAYSGVCGQEFVDFPFWPQDMQGGYVKVRYKPTNRVEFHRWTESGDHFREQFQFNLIFSTNLSFIPVDIRFGPRGALYICDWYNPIKGHAQYSLRDPRRDRKSGRIWRIVPKGAKLQEPPRIAGAPTLSLLELLKCQEYRYRYWAKRELRDRPQQEVEDKLTSWVHKLDRKGHRFRHHQIEALWTYRGIGSANPKLLLELLNCDLHHARAAATRQLRYADCGLSSKERDHQLLLRSKDENELVRLEAVTAATYIATPQAFQAVLAAIQRPREAHLDYAIRTALGSESLLPFWRETTPLTIEQFMAAFNLSSQTKAGSSTLNAKDAAFDSQANLAEIKISCITGRLLFSKKRFEVEAGQAVKLVFTNPDATPHNLLVLQSGTPVESVGLAANEMAKSPEGAKNNFVPDDDRILHSTKMLGPNSSETLRFLAPEQPGTYPFLCTFPGHWVLMKGEMIVK
;
A
#
# COMPACT_ATOMS: atom_id res chain seq x y z
N MET A 1 22.56 -65.98 22.17
CA MET A 1 22.81 -66.34 23.59
C MET A 1 22.11 -65.26 24.42
N ARG A 2 21.19 -65.54 25.36
CA ARG A 2 21.37 -66.22 26.67
C ARG A 2 22.58 -65.61 27.43
N LEU A 3 22.49 -65.17 28.68
CA LEU A 3 21.39 -65.04 29.65
C LEU A 3 21.90 -64.18 30.85
N SER A 4 21.05 -63.99 31.87
CA SER A 4 21.40 -63.68 33.29
C SER A 4 21.29 -62.20 33.69
N THR A 5 20.23 -61.69 34.37
CA THR A 5 19.36 -62.12 35.51
C THR A 5 19.90 -61.68 36.89
N PHE A 6 18.96 -61.28 37.77
CA PHE A 6 19.01 -61.21 39.25
C PHE A 6 19.68 -59.98 39.93
N LEU A 7 19.16 -59.43 41.05
CA LEU A 7 17.92 -59.72 41.83
C LEU A 7 17.38 -58.42 42.51
N LEU A 8 16.12 -58.48 42.96
CA LEU A 8 15.39 -57.59 43.88
C LEU A 8 16.19 -57.33 45.19
N LEU A 9 15.90 -56.35 46.07
CA LEU A 9 14.71 -56.09 46.92
C LEU A 9 14.86 -54.66 47.53
N SER A 10 13.89 -53.97 48.18
CA SER A 10 12.41 -54.01 48.34
C SER A 10 11.99 -52.81 49.26
N LEU A 11 10.75 -52.47 49.65
CA LEU A 11 9.38 -52.95 49.40
C LEU A 11 8.35 -51.80 49.71
N SER A 12 7.12 -51.93 49.20
CA SER A 12 5.83 -51.50 49.84
C SER A 12 5.48 -50.01 50.01
N LEU A 13 4.23 -49.53 49.91
CA LEU A 13 2.90 -50.09 49.50
C LEU A 13 1.96 -48.86 49.31
N LEU A 14 1.22 -48.64 48.21
CA LEU A 14 -0.17 -49.11 47.97
C LEU A 14 -0.71 -48.59 46.61
N LEU A 15 -1.58 -49.39 45.98
CA LEU A 15 -2.46 -49.09 44.82
C LEU A 15 -3.92 -48.81 45.35
N PRO A 16 -4.99 -48.52 44.56
CA PRO A 16 -5.17 -48.71 43.10
C PRO A 16 -5.99 -47.65 42.29
N VAL A 17 -5.84 -47.76 40.96
CA VAL A 17 -6.86 -47.65 39.86
C VAL A 17 -7.87 -46.48 39.83
N SER A 18 -7.76 -45.64 38.77
CA SER A 18 -8.82 -45.45 37.77
C SER A 18 -8.28 -44.74 36.51
N ALA A 19 -8.79 -45.08 35.33
CA ALA A 19 -8.30 -44.57 34.05
C ALA A 19 -9.17 -43.43 33.49
N GLN A 20 -8.55 -42.29 33.15
CA GLN A 20 -9.12 -41.32 32.21
C GLN A 20 -8.11 -40.95 31.13
N LYS A 21 -8.59 -40.94 29.88
CA LYS A 21 -7.84 -40.59 28.68
C LYS A 21 -7.27 -39.17 28.80
N LYS A 22 -5.93 -39.04 28.91
CA LYS A 22 -5.26 -37.75 28.73
C LYS A 22 -5.54 -37.23 27.32
N LYS A 23 -6.34 -36.17 27.20
CA LYS A 23 -6.38 -35.34 25.99
C LYS A 23 -4.95 -34.83 25.73
N GLU A 24 -4.48 -35.02 24.51
CA GLU A 24 -3.18 -34.51 24.08
C GLU A 24 -3.15 -32.98 24.24
N ARG A 25 -2.13 -32.46 24.94
CA ARG A 25 -1.81 -31.05 24.88
C ARG A 25 -1.20 -30.77 23.50
N PRO A 26 -1.65 -29.75 22.74
CA PRO A 26 -0.98 -29.38 21.51
C PRO A 26 0.47 -29.01 21.83
N ALA A 27 1.41 -29.59 21.08
CA ALA A 27 2.83 -29.49 21.36
C ALA A 27 3.28 -28.02 21.47
N SER A 28 4.05 -27.72 22.51
CA SER A 28 4.82 -26.49 22.58
C SER A 28 5.75 -26.43 21.35
N SER A 29 5.72 -25.33 20.61
CA SER A 29 6.59 -25.12 19.43
C SER A 29 8.04 -24.81 19.83
N SER A 30 8.67 -25.72 20.58
CA SER A 30 10.07 -25.67 20.99
C SER A 30 11.02 -26.26 19.95
N GLY A 31 10.50 -26.87 18.88
CA GLY A 31 11.27 -27.29 17.71
C GLY A 31 11.49 -26.16 16.71
N LYS A 32 12.35 -25.18 17.01
CA LYS A 32 13.12 -24.56 15.93
C LYS A 32 14.08 -25.64 15.43
N SER A 33 13.99 -26.07 14.17
CA SER A 33 15.15 -26.78 13.61
C SER A 33 16.32 -25.80 13.63
N SER A 34 17.47 -26.24 14.16
CA SER A 34 18.69 -25.43 14.21
C SER A 34 19.08 -24.97 12.79
N ASP A 35 18.86 -25.85 11.82
CA ASP A 35 19.18 -25.68 10.41
C ASP A 35 18.43 -24.52 9.71
N LEU A 36 17.12 -24.32 9.94
CA LEU A 36 16.40 -23.24 9.26
C LEU A 36 16.76 -21.83 9.77
N SER A 37 17.38 -21.71 10.94
CA SER A 37 17.71 -20.40 11.52
C SER A 37 18.74 -19.62 10.70
N GLN A 38 19.59 -20.30 9.92
CA GLN A 38 20.61 -19.65 9.08
C GLN A 38 20.00 -18.84 7.93
N TYR A 39 18.79 -19.15 7.47
CA TYR A 39 18.13 -18.42 6.37
C TYR A 39 17.44 -17.13 6.82
N TYR A 40 17.48 -16.80 8.13
CA TYR A 40 16.86 -15.60 8.70
C TYR A 40 17.82 -14.42 8.77
N ILE A 41 17.76 -13.56 7.75
CA ILE A 41 18.51 -12.29 7.67
C ILE A 41 17.69 -11.16 8.31
N ASN A 42 18.17 -10.57 9.41
CA ASN A 42 17.46 -9.55 10.18
C ASN A 42 18.41 -8.71 11.06
N LEU A 43 18.01 -7.46 11.33
CA LEU A 43 18.86 -6.48 12.00
C LEU A 43 19.43 -6.94 13.35
N LYS A 44 18.64 -7.68 14.13
CA LYS A 44 18.95 -8.00 15.54
C LYS A 44 19.88 -9.17 15.76
N THR A 45 19.86 -10.17 14.88
CA THR A 45 20.56 -11.45 15.16
C THR A 45 21.46 -11.95 14.04
N SER A 46 21.45 -11.33 12.86
CA SER A 46 22.31 -11.76 11.76
C SER A 46 23.75 -11.30 11.98
N PRO A 47 24.74 -12.15 11.64
CA PRO A 47 26.15 -11.82 11.83
C PRO A 47 26.57 -10.63 10.98
N ARG A 48 27.57 -9.91 11.48
CA ARG A 48 28.19 -8.77 10.81
C ARG A 48 29.62 -9.12 10.42
N SER A 49 30.15 -8.38 9.44
CA SER A 49 31.52 -8.55 9.00
C SER A 49 32.51 -8.13 10.09
N GLN A 50 33.62 -8.87 10.20
CA GLN A 50 34.76 -8.42 11.00
C GLN A 50 35.52 -7.31 10.24
N GLN A 51 36.20 -6.43 10.98
CA GLN A 51 37.13 -5.48 10.37
C GLN A 51 38.35 -6.21 9.80
N THR A 52 38.91 -5.68 8.72
CA THR A 52 40.09 -6.23 8.05
C THR A 52 40.86 -5.12 7.31
N GLN A 53 42.07 -5.43 6.88
CA GLN A 53 42.85 -4.50 6.07
C GLN A 53 42.20 -4.34 4.69
N PRO A 54 42.01 -3.09 4.20
CA PRO A 54 41.41 -2.88 2.89
C PRO A 54 42.26 -3.38 1.73
N VAL A 55 41.58 -3.80 0.66
CA VAL A 55 42.20 -4.25 -0.58
C VAL A 55 42.16 -3.14 -1.63
N VAL A 56 43.29 -2.85 -2.26
CA VAL A 56 43.36 -1.95 -3.42
C VAL A 56 42.65 -2.60 -4.60
N THR A 57 41.75 -1.87 -5.25
CA THR A 57 41.06 -2.34 -6.45
C THR A 57 41.47 -1.48 -7.64
N SER A 58 42.05 -2.11 -8.66
CA SER A 58 42.51 -1.45 -9.89
C SER A 58 41.83 -2.03 -11.13
N LEU A 59 41.86 -1.27 -12.21
CA LEU A 59 41.42 -1.69 -13.54
C LEU A 59 42.66 -1.96 -14.43
N PRO A 60 42.61 -2.93 -15.38
CA PRO A 60 41.51 -3.85 -15.63
C PRO A 60 41.21 -4.80 -14.47
N LEU A 61 39.92 -5.02 -14.20
CA LEU A 61 39.41 -5.79 -13.07
C LEU A 61 39.77 -7.28 -13.22
N LYS A 62 40.41 -7.83 -12.19
CA LYS A 62 40.71 -9.26 -12.09
C LYS A 62 39.68 -9.95 -11.19
N LEU A 63 38.80 -10.72 -11.82
CA LEU A 63 37.91 -11.67 -11.14
C LEU A 63 38.60 -13.02 -10.97
N MET A 64 38.33 -13.68 -9.85
CA MET A 64 38.89 -14.97 -9.45
C MET A 64 37.84 -16.06 -9.52
N LYS A 65 38.27 -17.33 -9.55
CA LYS A 65 37.35 -18.47 -9.46
C LYS A 65 36.64 -18.47 -8.09
N GLY A 66 35.30 -18.53 -8.11
CA GLY A 66 34.43 -18.55 -6.94
C GLY A 66 34.09 -17.16 -6.37
N ASP A 67 34.42 -16.07 -7.06
CA ASP A 67 34.07 -14.71 -6.62
C ASP A 67 32.55 -14.52 -6.48
N ARG A 68 32.10 -14.06 -5.30
CA ARG A 68 30.73 -13.61 -5.07
C ARG A 68 30.66 -12.10 -5.21
N ILE A 69 29.85 -11.65 -6.15
CA ILE A 69 29.71 -10.27 -6.57
C ILE A 69 28.39 -9.72 -6.01
N ALA A 70 28.43 -8.57 -5.34
CA ALA A 70 27.24 -7.83 -4.95
C ALA A 70 27.09 -6.56 -5.78
N LEU A 71 25.87 -6.28 -6.25
CA LEU A 71 25.48 -4.99 -6.81
C LEU A 71 24.72 -4.22 -5.72
N ILE A 72 25.08 -2.96 -5.46
CA ILE A 72 24.52 -2.16 -4.35
C ILE A 72 24.24 -0.72 -4.79
N GLY A 73 23.26 -0.06 -4.16
CA GLY A 73 22.92 1.34 -4.39
C GLY A 73 21.64 1.55 -5.20
N SER A 74 21.63 2.57 -6.05
CA SER A 74 20.44 3.19 -6.65
C SER A 74 19.72 2.39 -7.75
N GLY A 75 18.63 2.97 -8.29
CA GLY A 75 17.72 2.34 -9.24
C GLY A 75 18.35 1.87 -10.55
N VAL A 76 19.49 2.43 -10.97
CA VAL A 76 20.21 1.97 -12.18
C VAL A 76 20.62 0.49 -12.10
N LEU A 77 21.04 0.02 -10.91
CA LEU A 77 21.40 -1.38 -10.68
C LEU A 77 20.16 -2.23 -10.34
N ASP A 78 19.11 -1.69 -9.72
CA ASP A 78 17.85 -2.45 -9.51
C ASP A 78 17.22 -2.77 -10.86
N ASN A 79 17.11 -1.78 -11.74
CA ASN A 79 16.55 -1.90 -13.08
C ASN A 79 17.29 -2.94 -13.93
N ALA A 80 18.62 -3.07 -13.79
CA ALA A 80 19.43 -4.04 -14.53
C ALA A 80 18.99 -5.51 -14.31
N ARG A 81 18.32 -5.82 -13.19
CA ARG A 81 17.82 -7.18 -12.88
C ARG A 81 16.78 -7.68 -13.87
N HIS A 82 16.05 -6.78 -14.53
CA HIS A 82 15.01 -7.11 -15.50
C HIS A 82 15.56 -7.52 -16.87
N TYR A 83 16.81 -7.13 -17.19
CA TYR A 83 17.40 -7.32 -18.53
C TYR A 83 18.61 -8.26 -18.54
N GLY A 84 19.39 -8.32 -17.46
CA GLY A 84 20.45 -9.32 -17.26
C GLY A 84 21.74 -9.16 -18.08
N PHE A 85 21.88 -8.12 -18.91
CA PHE A 85 23.01 -7.97 -19.83
C PHE A 85 24.39 -7.95 -19.13
N PHE A 86 24.56 -7.18 -18.06
CA PHE A 86 25.88 -7.02 -17.43
C PHE A 86 26.42 -8.34 -16.86
N GLU A 87 25.63 -9.08 -16.08
CA GLU A 87 26.02 -10.38 -15.54
C GLU A 87 26.23 -11.43 -16.65
N THR A 88 25.44 -11.37 -17.73
CA THR A 88 25.62 -12.21 -18.92
C THR A 88 27.02 -12.05 -19.53
N LEU A 89 27.47 -10.80 -19.72
CA LEU A 89 28.81 -10.52 -20.24
C LEU A 89 29.93 -10.96 -19.28
N LEU A 90 29.73 -10.85 -17.96
CA LEU A 90 30.69 -11.38 -16.97
C LEU A 90 30.86 -12.90 -17.12
N HIS A 91 29.77 -13.65 -17.29
CA HIS A 91 29.82 -15.10 -17.49
C HIS A 91 30.46 -15.49 -18.83
N GLN A 92 30.17 -14.77 -19.92
CA GLN A 92 30.82 -15.00 -21.22
C GLN A 92 32.33 -14.77 -21.17
N ARG A 93 32.80 -13.77 -20.41
CA ARG A 93 34.24 -13.45 -20.29
C ARG A 93 34.99 -14.34 -19.30
N HIS A 94 34.27 -14.94 -18.34
CA HIS A 94 34.82 -15.77 -17.27
C HIS A 94 34.11 -17.13 -17.13
N PRO A 95 33.97 -17.93 -18.21
CA PRO A 95 33.08 -19.10 -18.24
C PRO A 95 33.45 -20.20 -17.24
N ARG A 96 34.73 -20.29 -16.87
CA ARG A 96 35.28 -21.27 -15.92
C ARG A 96 35.52 -20.72 -14.50
N HIS A 97 35.04 -19.51 -14.18
CA HIS A 97 35.26 -18.89 -12.88
C HIS A 97 34.14 -19.16 -11.86
N GLU A 98 33.02 -19.78 -12.23
CA GLU A 98 31.93 -20.11 -11.28
C GLU A 98 31.49 -18.89 -10.45
N LEU A 99 31.42 -17.71 -11.11
CA LEU A 99 31.02 -16.45 -10.49
C LEU A 99 29.58 -16.52 -9.99
N SER A 100 29.23 -15.77 -8.95
CA SER A 100 27.81 -15.62 -8.56
C SER A 100 27.49 -14.18 -8.21
N VAL A 101 26.46 -13.61 -8.83
CA VAL A 101 26.02 -12.23 -8.60
C VAL A 101 24.75 -12.20 -7.76
N ARG A 102 24.69 -11.27 -6.80
CA ARG A 102 23.53 -10.97 -5.97
C ARG A 102 23.22 -9.48 -6.08
N ASN A 103 22.00 -9.15 -6.49
CA ASN A 103 21.58 -7.78 -6.64
C ASN A 103 20.89 -7.27 -5.37
N LEU A 104 21.60 -6.42 -4.61
CA LEU A 104 21.19 -5.86 -3.33
C LEU A 104 20.91 -4.34 -3.43
N SER A 105 20.83 -3.79 -4.64
CA SER A 105 20.39 -2.42 -4.88
C SER A 105 18.93 -2.22 -4.51
N TRP A 106 18.53 -0.97 -4.25
CA TRP A 106 17.16 -0.56 -4.00
C TRP A 106 16.94 0.81 -4.67
N PRO A 107 15.81 1.04 -5.37
CA PRO A 107 15.51 2.35 -5.93
C PRO A 107 15.56 3.45 -4.87
N ALA A 108 16.09 4.61 -5.23
CA ALA A 108 16.24 5.77 -4.35
C ALA A 108 17.13 5.54 -3.12
N ASP A 109 18.03 4.55 -3.11
CA ASP A 109 19.08 4.46 -2.09
C ASP A 109 20.11 5.60 -2.21
N GLU A 110 20.54 6.11 -1.06
CA GLU A 110 21.70 6.99 -0.89
C GLU A 110 22.77 6.28 -0.03
N VAL A 111 23.98 6.87 0.04
CA VAL A 111 25.11 6.31 0.80
C VAL A 111 24.84 6.06 2.29
N ASP A 112 23.98 6.89 2.91
CA ASP A 112 23.64 6.84 4.34
C ASP A 112 22.13 6.83 4.63
N LEU A 113 21.28 7.10 3.64
CA LEU A 113 19.82 7.03 3.75
C LEU A 113 19.28 5.80 3.00
N GLN A 114 19.14 4.69 3.73
CA GLN A 114 18.61 3.41 3.23
C GLN A 114 17.41 2.93 4.07
N PRO A 115 16.22 3.54 3.89
CA PRO A 115 14.95 3.02 4.39
C PRO A 115 14.74 1.53 4.07
N ARG A 116 14.34 0.76 5.08
CA ARG A 116 14.11 -0.70 4.96
C ARG A 116 12.94 -1.15 5.83
N PRO A 117 12.32 -2.31 5.50
CA PRO A 117 11.30 -2.93 6.32
C PRO A 117 11.70 -3.10 7.79
N ALA A 118 10.71 -3.16 8.68
CA ALA A 118 10.94 -3.32 10.12
C ALA A 118 11.83 -4.55 10.42
N ASN A 119 12.96 -4.34 11.09
CA ASN A 119 13.94 -5.36 11.48
C ASN A 119 14.60 -6.12 10.29
N PHE A 120 14.51 -5.58 9.07
CA PHE A 120 15.27 -6.07 7.90
C PHE A 120 16.78 -6.03 8.18
N GLY A 121 17.55 -6.95 7.58
CA GLY A 121 19.02 -6.91 7.72
C GLY A 121 19.58 -5.67 7.03
N ASP A 122 20.62 -5.06 7.57
CA ASP A 122 21.28 -3.96 6.85
C ASP A 122 22.28 -4.48 5.80
N LEU A 123 22.82 -3.55 5.01
CA LEU A 123 23.72 -3.84 3.91
C LEU A 123 24.93 -4.68 4.35
N ASP A 124 25.51 -4.40 5.51
CA ASP A 124 26.65 -5.16 6.07
C ASP A 124 26.27 -6.62 6.38
N GLN A 125 25.09 -6.84 6.97
CA GLN A 125 24.60 -8.18 7.25
C GLN A 125 24.28 -8.97 5.98
N HIS A 126 23.70 -8.34 4.95
CA HIS A 126 23.44 -8.99 3.66
C HIS A 126 24.73 -9.32 2.90
N LEU A 127 25.69 -8.39 2.83
CA LEU A 127 27.00 -8.61 2.20
C LEU A 127 27.77 -9.74 2.90
N THR A 128 27.71 -9.80 4.24
CA THR A 128 28.30 -10.87 5.06
C THR A 128 27.61 -12.21 4.82
N TYR A 129 26.27 -12.23 4.78
CA TYR A 129 25.50 -13.45 4.56
C TYR A 129 25.82 -14.12 3.21
N TYR A 130 25.88 -13.32 2.14
CA TYR A 130 26.28 -13.80 0.81
C TYR A 130 27.80 -13.89 0.62
N ARG A 131 28.60 -13.70 1.69
CA ARG A 131 30.06 -13.86 1.74
C ARG A 131 30.82 -13.08 0.67
N THR A 132 30.39 -11.85 0.41
CA THR A 132 30.78 -11.04 -0.77
C THR A 132 32.30 -10.84 -0.89
N ASP A 133 32.84 -10.99 -2.10
CA ASP A 133 34.26 -10.81 -2.44
C ASP A 133 34.50 -9.56 -3.32
N VAL A 134 33.50 -9.13 -4.10
CA VAL A 134 33.53 -7.97 -5.00
C VAL A 134 32.22 -7.18 -4.88
N ILE A 135 32.30 -5.85 -4.83
CA ILE A 135 31.14 -4.95 -4.70
C ILE A 135 31.15 -3.95 -5.86
N PHE A 136 30.03 -3.85 -6.59
CA PHE A 136 29.73 -2.76 -7.51
C PHE A 136 28.74 -1.80 -6.83
N ALA A 137 29.14 -0.53 -6.68
CA ALA A 137 28.40 0.47 -5.92
C ALA A 137 27.98 1.66 -6.81
N ALA A 138 26.68 1.85 -7.02
CA ALA A 138 26.12 2.98 -7.77
C ALA A 138 25.36 3.93 -6.83
N PHE A 139 25.94 5.10 -6.57
CA PHE A 139 25.38 6.15 -5.71
C PHE A 139 25.52 7.52 -6.39
N GLY A 140 25.11 8.60 -5.74
CA GLY A 140 25.29 9.97 -6.22
C GLY A 140 24.15 10.50 -7.09
N TYR A 141 23.31 9.63 -7.67
CA TYR A 141 22.13 10.06 -8.44
C TYR A 141 21.14 10.80 -7.54
N ASN A 142 20.68 10.14 -6.47
CA ASN A 142 19.71 10.68 -5.53
C ASN A 142 20.26 11.88 -4.76
N GLU A 143 21.54 11.83 -4.40
CA GLU A 143 22.23 12.91 -3.70
C GLU A 143 22.47 14.16 -4.56
N SER A 144 22.47 14.03 -5.91
CA SER A 144 22.69 15.14 -6.85
C SER A 144 21.56 16.19 -6.86
N PHE A 145 20.35 15.81 -6.42
CA PHE A 145 19.20 16.72 -6.33
C PHE A 145 19.36 17.80 -5.25
N ALA A 146 20.37 17.68 -4.36
CA ALA A 146 20.79 18.74 -3.45
C ALA A 146 21.69 19.80 -4.11
N GLY A 147 21.98 19.69 -5.41
CA GLY A 147 22.74 20.65 -6.19
C GLY A 147 24.19 20.85 -5.71
N SER A 148 24.79 21.97 -6.13
CA SER A 148 26.16 22.33 -5.72
C SER A 148 26.30 22.54 -4.21
N GLU A 149 25.24 22.97 -3.52
CA GLU A 149 25.22 23.18 -2.06
C GLU A 149 25.33 21.87 -1.27
N GLY A 150 24.73 20.77 -1.77
CA GLY A 150 24.81 19.45 -1.15
C GLY A 150 26.18 18.75 -1.32
N LEU A 151 26.98 19.17 -2.31
CA LEU A 151 28.19 18.49 -2.73
C LEU A 151 29.24 18.29 -1.62
N PRO A 152 29.56 19.27 -0.74
CA PRO A 152 30.54 19.08 0.34
C PRO A 152 30.09 18.03 1.36
N ALA A 153 28.79 18.02 1.69
CA ALA A 153 28.20 17.05 2.60
C ALA A 153 28.22 15.64 1.97
N PHE A 154 27.85 15.52 0.69
CA PHE A 154 27.96 14.26 -0.05
C PHE A 154 29.40 13.73 -0.07
N LYS A 155 30.40 14.57 -0.38
CA LYS A 155 31.82 14.18 -0.37
C LYS A 155 32.25 13.55 0.96
N ALA A 156 31.84 14.15 2.09
CA ALA A 156 32.15 13.64 3.41
C ALA A 156 31.48 12.27 3.67
N ARG A 157 30.18 12.13 3.38
CA ARG A 157 29.42 10.90 3.62
C ARG A 157 29.86 9.75 2.71
N PHE A 158 30.10 10.01 1.43
CA PHE A 158 30.58 9.00 0.48
C PHE A 158 31.99 8.51 0.83
N ASN A 159 32.90 9.40 1.24
CA ASN A 159 34.23 9.00 1.71
C ASN A 159 34.16 8.12 2.97
N ALA A 160 33.30 8.46 3.92
CA ALA A 160 33.07 7.66 5.12
C ALA A 160 32.48 6.27 4.77
N PHE A 161 31.48 6.23 3.88
CA PHE A 161 30.89 5.00 3.36
C PHE A 161 31.94 4.07 2.73
N LEU A 162 32.73 4.57 1.77
CA LEU A 162 33.79 3.76 1.14
C LEU A 162 34.84 3.29 2.14
N SER A 163 35.26 4.15 3.07
CA SER A 163 36.20 3.81 4.15
C SER A 163 35.66 2.68 5.04
N GLN A 164 34.35 2.68 5.31
CA GLN A 164 33.68 1.63 6.06
C GLN A 164 33.60 0.33 5.25
N ILE A 165 33.06 0.32 4.03
CA ILE A 165 32.83 -0.94 3.30
C ILE A 165 34.12 -1.62 2.83
N LYS A 166 35.19 -0.87 2.53
CA LYS A 166 36.50 -1.44 2.12
C LYS A 166 37.23 -2.16 3.26
N SER A 167 36.93 -1.81 4.51
CA SER A 167 37.61 -2.32 5.71
C SER A 167 36.88 -3.51 6.35
N ARG A 168 36.02 -4.21 5.60
CA ARG A 168 35.18 -5.32 6.08
C ARG A 168 35.46 -6.65 5.37
N ALA A 169 35.61 -7.70 6.16
CA ALA A 169 35.76 -9.08 5.70
C ALA A 169 34.39 -9.75 5.51
N TYR A 170 33.63 -9.33 4.48
CA TYR A 170 32.32 -9.91 4.17
C TYR A 170 32.40 -11.41 3.86
N ASN A 171 33.46 -11.85 3.17
CA ASN A 171 33.76 -13.26 2.92
C ASN A 171 34.37 -14.01 4.13
N GLY A 172 34.57 -13.32 5.26
CA GLY A 172 35.22 -13.87 6.47
C GLY A 172 36.74 -14.02 6.37
N LYS A 173 37.40 -13.46 5.35
CA LYS A 173 38.85 -13.63 5.08
C LYS A 173 39.59 -12.33 4.74
N SER A 174 39.03 -11.49 3.87
CA SER A 174 39.73 -10.34 3.26
C SER A 174 38.77 -9.19 2.97
N GLY A 175 39.30 -7.96 2.81
CA GLY A 175 38.51 -6.83 2.36
C GLY A 175 37.92 -7.08 0.96
N ALA A 176 36.70 -6.61 0.71
CA ALA A 176 36.09 -6.70 -0.61
C ALA A 176 36.80 -5.80 -1.63
N ARG A 177 36.91 -6.27 -2.87
CA ARG A 177 37.28 -5.40 -4.01
C ARG A 177 36.09 -4.52 -4.36
N ILE A 178 36.28 -3.22 -4.50
CA ILE A 178 35.19 -2.26 -4.73
C ILE A 178 35.38 -1.55 -6.06
N ILE A 179 34.29 -1.52 -6.83
CA ILE A 179 34.13 -0.75 -8.04
C ILE A 179 33.00 0.25 -7.77
N VAL A 180 33.32 1.53 -7.81
CA VAL A 180 32.35 2.62 -7.81
C VAL A 180 31.91 2.86 -9.24
N LEU A 181 30.60 2.90 -9.46
CA LEU A 181 29.99 3.38 -10.69
C LEU A 181 29.55 4.83 -10.47
N SER A 182 29.78 5.71 -11.45
CA SER A 182 29.09 7.01 -11.48
C SER A 182 27.57 6.81 -11.60
N PRO A 183 26.77 7.86 -11.36
CA PRO A 183 25.44 7.95 -11.93
C PRO A 183 25.47 7.78 -13.45
N ILE A 184 24.33 7.45 -14.04
CA ILE A 184 24.08 7.67 -15.48
C ILE A 184 23.64 9.12 -15.71
N ALA A 185 23.68 9.57 -16.96
CA ALA A 185 23.00 10.80 -17.36
C ALA A 185 21.47 10.60 -17.32
N ASN A 186 20.75 11.72 -17.18
CA ASN A 186 19.33 11.81 -17.50
C ASN A 186 19.14 12.18 -18.99
N GLU A 187 18.01 11.75 -19.53
CA GLU A 187 17.61 11.93 -20.91
C GLU A 187 16.40 12.87 -20.99
N ASP A 188 16.36 13.76 -21.98
CA ASP A 188 15.19 14.58 -22.26
C ASP A 188 14.23 13.78 -23.15
N VAL A 189 13.16 13.25 -22.55
CA VAL A 189 12.11 12.47 -23.24
C VAL A 189 10.82 13.28 -23.37
N PRO A 190 9.86 12.92 -24.25
CA PRO A 190 8.63 13.68 -24.43
C PRO A 190 7.90 14.00 -23.12
N GLY A 191 7.72 15.29 -22.82
CA GLY A 191 7.08 15.78 -21.59
C GLY A 191 7.99 15.83 -20.35
N VAL A 192 9.23 15.34 -20.41
CA VAL A 192 10.17 15.28 -19.29
C VAL A 192 11.57 15.77 -19.70
N ALA A 193 11.80 17.08 -19.56
CA ALA A 193 13.15 17.65 -19.66
C ALA A 193 13.98 17.29 -18.40
N ALA A 194 14.52 16.08 -18.33
CA ALA A 194 15.33 15.59 -17.21
C ALA A 194 16.83 15.85 -17.42
N GLY A 195 17.32 15.71 -18.65
CA GLY A 195 18.70 15.96 -19.03
C GLY A 195 19.10 17.42 -18.80
N GLU A 196 18.32 18.36 -19.36
CA GLU A 196 18.47 19.80 -19.16
C GLU A 196 18.54 20.18 -17.66
N ARG A 197 17.69 19.56 -16.83
CA ARG A 197 17.56 19.89 -15.41
C ARG A 197 18.68 19.33 -14.54
N ASN A 198 19.12 18.10 -14.81
CA ASN A 198 19.87 17.30 -13.84
C ASN A 198 21.34 17.04 -14.23
N ASN A 199 21.68 17.05 -15.53
CA ASN A 199 22.99 16.56 -15.98
C ASN A 199 24.18 17.38 -15.50
N GLU A 200 24.02 18.69 -15.24
CA GLU A 200 25.08 19.49 -14.63
C GLU A 200 25.42 19.03 -13.21
N ASN A 201 24.40 18.76 -12.38
CA ASN A 201 24.58 18.25 -11.02
C ASN A 201 25.16 16.83 -11.04
N LEU A 202 24.64 15.95 -11.92
CA LEU A 202 25.16 14.58 -12.07
C LEU A 202 26.65 14.57 -12.47
N LYS A 203 27.08 15.50 -13.33
CA LYS A 203 28.49 15.69 -13.71
C LYS A 203 29.37 16.13 -12.52
N LEU A 204 28.90 17.08 -11.69
CA LEU A 204 29.60 17.51 -10.48
C LEU A 204 29.79 16.36 -9.48
N TYR A 205 28.74 15.57 -9.26
CA TYR A 205 28.76 14.43 -8.35
C TYR A 205 29.62 13.28 -8.89
N THR A 206 29.58 13.02 -10.20
CA THR A 206 30.47 12.08 -10.90
C THR A 206 31.94 12.41 -10.66
N ALA A 207 32.34 13.68 -10.85
CA ALA A 207 33.71 14.13 -10.61
C ALA A 207 34.13 13.96 -9.14
N ALA A 208 33.24 14.29 -8.20
CA ALA A 208 33.47 14.10 -6.77
C ALA A 208 33.63 12.62 -6.37
N MET A 209 32.85 11.72 -6.98
CA MET A 209 32.95 10.28 -6.75
C MET A 209 34.27 9.72 -7.28
N SER A 210 34.73 10.17 -8.44
CA SER A 210 36.03 9.80 -9.02
C SER A 210 37.20 10.19 -8.10
N GLU A 211 37.21 11.44 -7.62
CA GLU A 211 38.21 11.95 -6.66
C GLU A 211 38.26 11.09 -5.38
N ILE A 212 37.09 10.78 -4.80
CA ILE A 212 36.97 10.04 -3.55
C ILE A 212 37.30 8.55 -3.75
N ALA A 213 36.95 7.96 -4.89
CA ALA A 213 37.33 6.59 -5.24
C ALA A 213 38.84 6.45 -5.35
N ALA A 214 39.51 7.38 -6.05
CA ALA A 214 40.96 7.43 -6.16
C ALA A 214 41.63 7.61 -4.78
N LYS A 215 41.16 8.54 -3.95
CA LYS A 215 41.62 8.72 -2.55
C LYS A 215 41.44 7.45 -1.71
N ASN A 216 40.41 6.66 -1.98
CA ASN A 216 40.14 5.39 -1.33
C ASN A 216 40.80 4.18 -2.01
N ALA A 217 41.61 4.35 -3.07
CA ALA A 217 42.26 3.27 -3.81
C ALA A 217 41.28 2.13 -4.22
N VAL A 218 40.05 2.51 -4.57
CA VAL A 218 39.04 1.63 -5.17
C VAL A 218 38.88 1.97 -6.64
N ALA A 219 38.36 1.03 -7.44
CA ALA A 219 38.15 1.29 -8.86
C ALA A 219 36.98 2.25 -9.07
N PHE A 220 37.04 3.05 -10.12
CA PHE A 220 35.98 3.95 -10.57
C PHE A 220 35.68 3.69 -12.05
N VAL A 221 34.40 3.67 -12.41
CA VAL A 221 33.91 3.50 -13.78
C VAL A 221 32.90 4.60 -14.08
N ASP A 222 33.17 5.38 -15.12
CA ASP A 222 32.35 6.52 -15.55
C ASP A 222 31.30 6.06 -16.57
N VAL A 223 30.09 5.78 -16.11
CA VAL A 223 28.95 5.49 -16.99
C VAL A 223 28.16 6.75 -17.35
N PHE A 224 28.41 7.88 -16.68
CA PHE A 224 27.78 9.17 -16.99
C PHE A 224 28.24 9.65 -18.37
N GLY A 225 29.55 9.71 -18.61
CA GLY A 225 30.08 10.22 -19.88
C GLY A 225 29.61 9.44 -21.11
N ALA A 226 29.50 8.12 -20.99
CA ALA A 226 29.02 7.25 -22.07
C ALA A 226 27.50 7.36 -22.31
N THR A 227 26.70 7.46 -21.24
CA THR A 227 25.24 7.63 -21.38
C THR A 227 24.88 9.04 -21.85
N ALA A 228 25.54 10.08 -21.34
CA ALA A 228 25.37 11.45 -21.78
C ALA A 228 25.63 11.63 -23.29
N LEU A 229 26.70 10.98 -23.81
CA LEU A 229 27.01 11.04 -25.23
C LEU A 229 25.91 10.39 -26.08
N ALA A 230 25.52 9.15 -25.77
CA ALA A 230 24.53 8.42 -26.55
C ALA A 230 23.12 9.05 -26.47
N MET A 231 22.73 9.59 -25.32
CA MET A 231 21.47 10.33 -25.16
C MET A 231 21.47 11.65 -25.95
N ALA A 232 22.63 12.29 -26.13
CA ALA A 232 22.77 13.51 -26.93
C ALA A 232 22.82 13.24 -28.46
N GLU A 233 23.18 12.02 -28.88
CA GLU A 233 23.15 11.60 -30.29
C GLU A 233 21.70 11.39 -30.80
N GLY A 234 20.77 11.04 -29.90
CA GLY A 234 19.33 11.15 -30.15
C GLY A 234 18.73 10.16 -31.17
N GLU A 235 19.44 9.08 -31.52
CA GLU A 235 18.93 8.10 -32.50
C GLU A 235 17.68 7.36 -32.01
N ASN A 236 17.62 7.03 -30.72
CA ASN A 236 16.48 6.42 -30.03
C ASN A 236 16.56 6.74 -28.52
N ASP A 237 15.42 6.92 -27.85
CA ASP A 237 15.37 7.03 -26.39
C ASP A 237 16.01 5.79 -25.71
N LEU A 238 16.83 6.03 -24.69
CA LEU A 238 17.53 5.01 -23.88
C LEU A 238 16.89 4.81 -22.50
N THR A 239 15.95 5.66 -22.11
CA THR A 239 15.10 5.56 -20.92
C THR A 239 13.62 5.45 -21.27
N THR A 240 12.75 5.18 -20.31
CA THR A 240 11.28 5.25 -20.49
C THR A 240 10.65 6.50 -19.86
N ASN A 241 11.40 7.25 -19.05
CA ASN A 241 10.88 8.36 -18.23
C ASN A 241 11.94 9.43 -17.89
N GLY A 242 13.05 9.46 -18.65
CA GLY A 242 14.19 10.36 -18.43
C GLY A 242 15.23 9.85 -17.43
N ASN A 243 14.94 8.82 -16.62
CA ASN A 243 15.91 8.26 -15.65
C ASN A 243 16.02 6.73 -15.59
N GLN A 244 14.95 6.00 -15.91
CA GLN A 244 14.92 4.54 -15.89
C GLN A 244 15.30 4.00 -17.27
N LEU A 245 16.47 3.36 -17.37
CA LEU A 245 16.95 2.78 -18.62
C LEU A 245 15.96 1.73 -19.17
N ASN A 246 15.76 1.77 -20.48
CA ASN A 246 15.07 0.73 -21.24
C ASN A 246 16.05 -0.39 -21.65
N GLN A 247 15.61 -1.35 -22.47
CA GLN A 247 16.45 -2.46 -22.92
C GLN A 247 17.74 -2.00 -23.63
N ASN A 248 17.67 -0.98 -24.48
CA ASN A 248 18.81 -0.44 -25.22
C ASN A 248 19.75 0.32 -24.28
N GLY A 249 19.21 1.13 -23.37
CA GLY A 249 19.99 1.81 -22.34
C GLY A 249 20.74 0.84 -21.41
N GLN A 250 20.11 -0.27 -21.03
CA GLN A 250 20.75 -1.33 -20.23
C GLN A 250 21.80 -2.13 -21.00
N LEU A 251 21.62 -2.34 -22.30
CA LEU A 251 22.65 -2.92 -23.17
C LEU A 251 23.86 -1.98 -23.31
N LEU A 252 23.64 -0.67 -23.51
CA LEU A 252 24.69 0.35 -23.54
C LEU A 252 25.45 0.40 -22.22
N LEU A 253 24.74 0.40 -21.08
CA LEU A 253 25.34 0.35 -19.75
C LEU A 253 26.24 -0.89 -19.61
N ALA A 254 25.73 -2.07 -19.96
CA ALA A 254 26.49 -3.32 -19.89
C ALA A 254 27.74 -3.33 -20.79
N LYS A 255 27.64 -2.85 -22.03
CA LYS A 255 28.77 -2.73 -22.97
C LYS A 255 29.80 -1.69 -22.48
N THR A 256 29.35 -0.59 -21.86
CA THR A 256 30.21 0.45 -21.25
C THR A 256 30.97 -0.09 -20.04
N LEU A 257 30.25 -0.73 -19.11
CA LEU A 257 30.84 -1.38 -17.93
C LEU A 257 31.90 -2.40 -18.35
N TYR A 258 31.57 -3.29 -19.29
CA TYR A 258 32.53 -4.28 -19.81
C TYR A 258 33.82 -3.62 -20.33
N ARG A 259 33.69 -2.59 -21.17
CA ARG A 259 34.84 -1.90 -21.77
C ARG A 259 35.75 -1.27 -20.73
N GLN A 260 35.20 -0.56 -19.75
CA GLN A 260 36.01 0.10 -18.73
C GLN A 260 36.57 -0.89 -17.69
N LEU A 261 35.83 -1.96 -17.39
CA LEU A 261 36.30 -2.99 -16.45
C LEU A 261 37.44 -3.82 -17.02
N PHE A 262 37.39 -4.19 -18.30
CA PHE A 262 38.33 -5.17 -18.86
C PHE A 262 39.31 -4.60 -19.91
N GLY A 263 39.07 -3.38 -20.42
CA GLY A 263 39.88 -2.80 -21.51
C GLY A 263 39.60 -3.44 -22.88
N GLU A 264 38.46 -4.11 -23.02
CA GLU A 264 38.11 -4.95 -24.18
C GLU A 264 36.80 -4.48 -24.82
N THR A 265 36.58 -4.80 -26.10
CA THR A 265 35.25 -4.61 -26.70
C THR A 265 34.30 -5.70 -26.20
N ALA A 266 33.11 -5.31 -25.77
CA ALA A 266 32.08 -6.25 -25.32
C ALA A 266 31.64 -7.18 -26.47
N PRO A 267 31.57 -8.51 -26.25
CA PRO A 267 30.92 -9.40 -27.20
C PRO A 267 29.40 -9.15 -27.20
N GLU A 268 28.70 -9.69 -28.21
CA GLU A 268 27.24 -9.74 -28.14
C GLU A 268 26.76 -10.67 -27.02
N ALA A 269 25.65 -10.28 -26.39
CA ALA A 269 25.10 -10.99 -25.23
C ALA A 269 24.55 -12.36 -25.66
N ASN A 270 24.88 -13.40 -24.91
CA ASN A 270 24.32 -14.73 -25.14
C ASN A 270 22.93 -14.83 -24.50
N GLU A 271 21.89 -14.87 -25.31
CA GLU A 271 20.49 -14.87 -24.84
C GLU A 271 20.16 -16.06 -23.91
N ALA A 272 20.70 -17.26 -24.17
CA ALA A 272 20.46 -18.42 -23.30
C ALA A 272 21.09 -18.26 -21.90
N ILE A 273 22.20 -17.51 -21.78
CA ILE A 273 22.73 -17.07 -20.48
C ILE A 273 21.83 -15.98 -19.89
N ARG A 274 21.40 -15.02 -20.71
CA ARG A 274 20.60 -13.85 -20.28
C ARG A 274 19.25 -14.23 -19.66
N GLU A 275 18.53 -15.16 -20.29
CA GLU A 275 17.27 -15.69 -19.77
C GLU A 275 17.45 -16.35 -18.39
N LEU A 276 18.50 -17.17 -18.22
CA LEU A 276 18.84 -17.79 -16.94
C LEU A 276 19.27 -16.77 -15.88
N VAL A 277 19.97 -15.71 -16.28
CA VAL A 277 20.34 -14.58 -15.41
C VAL A 277 19.09 -13.82 -14.92
N VAL A 278 18.11 -13.59 -15.80
CA VAL A 278 16.83 -12.95 -15.44
C VAL A 278 16.00 -13.85 -14.52
N ASP A 279 15.83 -15.15 -14.83
CA ASP A 279 15.13 -16.09 -13.93
C ASP A 279 15.81 -16.14 -12.55
N LYS A 280 17.14 -16.30 -12.49
CA LYS A 280 17.91 -16.22 -11.23
C LYS A 280 17.62 -14.94 -10.47
N SER A 281 17.58 -13.80 -11.16
CA SER A 281 17.38 -12.49 -10.55
C SER A 281 15.97 -12.34 -9.99
N ASN A 282 14.96 -12.93 -10.64
CA ASN A 282 13.60 -13.02 -10.12
C ASN A 282 13.53 -13.90 -8.87
N GLN A 283 14.11 -15.12 -8.90
CA GLN A 283 14.18 -15.98 -7.70
C GLN A 283 14.91 -15.30 -6.53
N PHE A 284 15.96 -14.52 -6.84
CA PHE A 284 16.70 -13.76 -5.82
C PHE A 284 15.93 -12.54 -5.32
N PHE A 285 15.12 -11.90 -6.16
CA PHE A 285 14.26 -10.80 -5.74
C PHE A 285 13.25 -11.26 -4.68
N HIS A 286 12.55 -12.39 -4.91
CA HIS A 286 11.64 -12.98 -3.93
C HIS A 286 12.35 -13.46 -2.64
N ARG A 287 13.67 -13.71 -2.70
CA ARG A 287 14.51 -14.02 -1.53
C ARG A 287 14.97 -12.79 -0.73
N TYR A 288 15.25 -11.69 -1.41
CA TYR A 288 15.82 -10.47 -0.84
C TYR A 288 14.73 -9.48 -0.39
N ARG A 289 13.70 -9.27 -1.22
CA ARG A 289 12.58 -8.36 -0.99
C ARG A 289 11.24 -9.11 -1.19
N PRO A 290 10.92 -10.14 -0.39
CA PRO A 290 9.64 -10.82 -0.48
C PRO A 290 8.48 -9.89 -0.17
N LEU A 291 7.38 -10.02 -0.93
CA LEU A 291 6.08 -9.51 -0.52
C LEU A 291 5.71 -10.08 0.86
N ASN A 292 5.04 -9.30 1.71
CA ASN A 292 4.79 -9.63 3.12
C ASN A 292 6.06 -9.68 4.02
N THR A 293 7.11 -8.90 3.74
CA THR A 293 8.32 -8.86 4.61
C THR A 293 8.00 -8.58 6.10
N PHE A 294 6.88 -7.93 6.44
CA PHE A 294 6.43 -7.74 7.84
C PHE A 294 6.11 -9.05 8.58
N TYR A 295 5.85 -10.14 7.84
CA TYR A 295 5.70 -11.50 8.33
C TYR A 295 7.02 -12.27 8.38
N TYR A 296 8.06 -11.81 7.69
CA TYR A 296 9.40 -12.40 7.72
C TYR A 296 10.26 -11.77 8.83
N THR A 297 10.60 -10.47 8.74
CA THR A 297 11.42 -9.77 9.74
C THR A 297 10.61 -8.97 10.75
N GLY A 298 9.43 -8.49 10.34
CA GLY A 298 8.63 -7.51 11.07
C GLY A 298 7.80 -8.06 12.23
N GLY A 299 6.74 -7.33 12.60
CA GLY A 299 5.96 -7.58 13.82
C GLY A 299 5.17 -8.89 13.85
N ARG A 300 4.95 -9.53 12.69
CA ARG A 300 4.17 -10.79 12.56
C ARG A 300 5.05 -12.04 12.42
N ASN A 301 6.38 -11.90 12.58
CA ASN A 301 7.38 -12.96 12.35
C ASN A 301 7.34 -14.21 13.26
N LYS A 302 6.47 -14.25 14.27
CA LYS A 302 6.49 -15.33 15.30
C LYS A 302 5.80 -16.61 14.85
N ARG A 303 4.47 -16.70 15.02
CA ARG A 303 3.73 -17.97 14.91
C ARG A 303 3.67 -18.51 13.48
N TYR A 304 3.29 -17.65 12.53
CA TYR A 304 3.18 -18.03 11.12
C TYR A 304 4.41 -17.62 10.31
N GLY A 305 5.09 -16.52 10.67
CA GLY A 305 6.31 -16.07 9.99
C GLY A 305 7.38 -17.15 9.83
N TYR A 306 7.70 -17.88 10.91
CA TYR A 306 8.66 -19.01 10.84
C TYR A 306 8.20 -20.10 9.87
N ILE A 307 6.93 -20.51 9.94
CA ILE A 307 6.33 -21.61 9.16
C ILE A 307 6.17 -21.25 7.68
N ASP A 308 5.85 -19.98 7.38
CA ASP A 308 5.54 -19.52 6.03
C ASP A 308 6.80 -19.05 5.29
N PHE A 309 7.76 -18.41 5.96
CA PHE A 309 8.87 -17.74 5.27
C PHE A 309 10.21 -18.50 5.35
N LEU A 310 10.67 -19.03 6.50
CA LEU A 310 12.04 -19.59 6.55
C LEU A 310 12.26 -20.81 5.63
N PRO A 311 11.34 -21.79 5.53
CA PRO A 311 11.45 -22.86 4.53
C PRO A 311 11.42 -22.33 3.09
N ALA A 312 10.68 -21.24 2.84
CA ALA A 312 10.62 -20.60 1.52
C ALA A 312 11.93 -19.87 1.18
N MET A 313 12.52 -19.14 2.12
CA MET A 313 13.82 -18.46 1.96
C MET A 313 14.93 -19.46 1.62
N ARG A 314 15.01 -20.59 2.34
CA ARG A 314 15.90 -21.71 2.01
C ARG A 314 15.70 -22.18 0.57
N ASN A 315 14.44 -22.42 0.18
CA ASN A 315 14.15 -22.95 -1.15
C ASN A 315 14.49 -21.93 -2.26
N PHE A 316 14.28 -20.62 -2.05
CA PHE A 316 14.77 -19.62 -3.00
C PHE A 316 16.30 -19.56 -3.05
N ASP A 317 17.02 -19.67 -1.93
CA ASP A 317 18.50 -19.75 -1.94
C ASP A 317 19.00 -20.97 -2.76
N LEU A 318 18.33 -22.13 -2.63
CA LEU A 318 18.60 -23.32 -3.45
C LEU A 318 18.25 -23.10 -4.92
N MET A 319 17.09 -22.53 -5.24
CA MET A 319 16.70 -22.20 -6.62
C MET A 319 17.73 -21.29 -7.27
N VAL A 320 18.17 -20.24 -6.58
CA VAL A 320 19.21 -19.32 -7.05
C VAL A 320 20.54 -20.05 -7.24
N ALA A 321 20.92 -21.00 -6.37
CA ALA A 321 22.09 -21.86 -6.57
C ALA A 321 21.99 -22.68 -7.87
N ASN A 322 20.87 -23.38 -8.08
CA ASN A 322 20.59 -24.20 -9.26
C ASN A 322 20.68 -23.39 -10.58
N ARG A 323 20.28 -22.11 -10.58
CA ARG A 323 20.45 -21.22 -11.76
C ARG A 323 21.91 -20.83 -11.97
N ASN A 324 22.70 -20.55 -10.92
CA ASN A 324 24.14 -20.28 -11.11
C ASN A 324 24.81 -21.47 -11.81
N GLU A 325 24.52 -22.70 -11.39
CA GLU A 325 25.07 -23.92 -12.01
C GLU A 325 24.62 -24.10 -13.47
N ALA A 326 23.37 -23.76 -13.80
CA ALA A 326 22.90 -23.75 -15.18
C ALA A 326 23.62 -22.69 -16.03
N ILE A 327 23.79 -21.47 -15.51
CA ILE A 327 24.53 -20.38 -16.16
C ILE A 327 25.99 -20.78 -16.41
N TRP A 328 26.68 -21.39 -15.43
CA TRP A 328 28.06 -21.85 -15.59
C TRP A 328 28.20 -22.93 -16.67
N ARG A 329 27.21 -23.84 -16.77
CA ARG A 329 27.16 -24.86 -17.83
C ARG A 329 26.99 -24.22 -19.21
N VAL A 330 26.03 -23.31 -19.40
CA VAL A 330 25.84 -22.62 -20.69
C VAL A 330 27.07 -21.80 -21.08
N ALA A 331 27.68 -21.07 -20.14
CA ALA A 331 28.92 -20.34 -20.38
C ALA A 331 30.09 -21.25 -20.83
N GLN A 332 30.08 -22.52 -20.46
CA GLN A 332 31.05 -23.54 -20.88
C GLN A 332 30.61 -24.35 -22.11
N GLY A 333 29.54 -23.94 -22.81
CA GLY A 333 29.02 -24.61 -24.01
C GLY A 333 28.20 -25.88 -23.74
N GLN A 334 27.70 -26.06 -22.52
CA GLN A 334 26.85 -27.19 -22.11
C GLN A 334 25.38 -26.79 -22.00
N ASN A 335 24.48 -27.74 -21.74
CA ASN A 335 23.05 -27.44 -21.60
C ASN A 335 22.72 -26.63 -20.32
N GLY A 336 21.77 -25.71 -20.46
CA GLY A 336 21.29 -24.82 -19.38
C GLY A 336 20.10 -25.35 -18.60
N ILE A 337 19.85 -26.65 -18.60
CA ILE A 337 18.67 -27.23 -17.93
C ILE A 337 18.78 -27.00 -16.42
N VAL A 338 17.92 -26.16 -15.87
CA VAL A 338 17.78 -25.93 -14.43
C VAL A 338 17.17 -27.16 -13.77
N ASN A 339 17.76 -27.62 -12.67
CA ASN A 339 17.23 -28.75 -11.91
C ASN A 339 16.83 -28.32 -10.49
N ASP A 340 15.52 -28.30 -10.22
CA ASP A 340 14.94 -28.02 -8.91
C ASP A 340 14.51 -29.29 -8.15
N SER A 341 14.96 -30.48 -8.55
CA SER A 341 14.64 -31.74 -7.85
C SER A 341 15.21 -31.83 -6.43
N ASN A 342 16.11 -30.91 -6.05
CA ASN A 342 16.72 -30.81 -4.73
C ASN A 342 15.91 -29.95 -3.73
N LEU A 343 14.83 -29.29 -4.15
CA LEU A 343 14.04 -28.42 -3.29
C LEU A 343 13.24 -29.24 -2.25
N PRO A 344 13.49 -29.08 -0.93
CA PRO A 344 12.71 -29.82 0.06
C PRO A 344 11.29 -29.25 0.15
N ALA A 345 10.31 -30.14 0.37
CA ALA A 345 8.90 -29.75 0.48
C ALA A 345 8.65 -28.71 1.59
N LEU A 346 7.64 -27.86 1.39
CA LEU A 346 7.15 -26.92 2.42
C LEU A 346 6.14 -27.66 3.33
N GLU A 347 6.45 -27.76 4.63
CA GLU A 347 5.61 -28.44 5.63
C GLU A 347 4.16 -27.93 5.61
N GLN A 348 3.16 -28.81 5.74
CA GLN A 348 1.75 -28.39 5.71
C GLN A 348 1.40 -27.51 6.92
N ALA A 349 0.79 -26.34 6.67
CA ALA A 349 0.41 -25.42 7.74
C ALA A 349 -0.72 -26.00 8.61
N ALA A 350 -0.54 -25.96 9.94
CA ALA A 350 -1.49 -26.50 10.89
C ALA A 350 -2.82 -25.70 10.95
N LYS A 351 -3.95 -26.41 10.91
CA LYS A 351 -5.31 -25.85 11.01
C LYS A 351 -5.59 -25.35 12.45
N GLY A 352 -5.20 -24.12 12.75
CA GLY A 352 -5.23 -23.57 14.12
C GLY A 352 -6.52 -22.88 14.59
N ARG A 353 -7.54 -22.75 13.73
CA ARG A 353 -8.85 -22.12 13.99
C ARG A 353 -9.91 -22.71 13.04
N GLY A 354 -11.20 -22.55 13.32
CA GLY A 354 -12.29 -22.82 12.36
C GLY A 354 -12.19 -21.97 11.08
N ALA A 355 -12.99 -22.27 10.06
CA ALA A 355 -13.10 -21.48 8.83
C ALA A 355 -14.59 -21.25 8.51
N ASN A 356 -14.91 -20.25 7.69
CA ASN A 356 -16.29 -19.99 7.28
C ASN A 356 -16.77 -21.07 6.29
N LYS A 357 -18.09 -21.15 6.04
CA LYS A 357 -18.67 -22.14 5.12
C LYS A 357 -18.52 -21.68 3.67
N TRP A 358 -18.00 -22.51 2.80
CA TRP A 358 -18.08 -22.32 1.35
C TRP A 358 -19.49 -22.66 0.86
N LEU A 359 -20.06 -21.83 -0.02
CA LEU A 359 -21.38 -21.96 -0.64
C LEU A 359 -21.28 -21.75 -2.15
N SER A 360 -22.11 -22.45 -2.92
CA SER A 360 -22.31 -22.15 -4.34
C SER A 360 -22.84 -20.72 -4.52
N PRO A 361 -22.72 -20.09 -5.70
CA PRO A 361 -23.36 -18.81 -5.98
C PRO A 361 -24.87 -18.85 -5.69
N LYS A 362 -25.57 -19.93 -6.04
CA LYS A 362 -27.00 -20.08 -5.73
C LYS A 362 -27.29 -20.06 -4.23
N ASP A 363 -26.50 -20.78 -3.43
CA ASP A 363 -26.69 -20.86 -1.97
C ASP A 363 -26.26 -19.57 -1.25
N GLU A 364 -25.24 -18.87 -1.77
CA GLU A 364 -24.82 -17.57 -1.25
C GLU A 364 -25.88 -16.49 -1.51
N LEU A 365 -26.50 -16.48 -2.70
CA LEU A 365 -27.63 -15.60 -3.00
C LEU A 365 -28.81 -15.86 -2.05
N ALA A 366 -29.07 -17.13 -1.69
CA ALA A 366 -30.08 -17.49 -0.69
C ALA A 366 -29.67 -17.11 0.75
N ALA A 367 -28.39 -16.86 1.01
CA ALA A 367 -27.88 -16.38 2.30
C ALA A 367 -27.97 -14.85 2.46
N PHE A 368 -28.33 -14.12 1.39
CA PHE A 368 -28.50 -12.67 1.39
C PHE A 368 -29.88 -12.23 1.92
N GLN A 369 -29.87 -11.29 2.86
CA GLN A 369 -31.02 -10.48 3.23
C GLN A 369 -30.97 -9.19 2.40
N ILE A 370 -31.91 -9.05 1.46
CA ILE A 370 -31.94 -7.96 0.46
C ILE A 370 -33.03 -6.96 0.85
N ASP A 371 -32.77 -5.64 0.77
CA ASP A 371 -33.81 -4.62 0.93
C ASP A 371 -34.91 -4.83 -0.13
N LYS A 372 -36.16 -4.85 0.32
CA LYS A 372 -37.34 -5.19 -0.48
C LYS A 372 -37.48 -4.40 -1.80
N ARG A 373 -36.85 -3.22 -1.92
CA ARG A 373 -36.85 -2.37 -3.13
C ARG A 373 -35.93 -2.87 -4.24
N PHE A 374 -35.04 -3.82 -3.98
CA PHE A 374 -34.02 -4.25 -4.94
C PHE A 374 -34.13 -5.73 -5.29
N GLU A 375 -33.54 -6.08 -6.43
CA GLU A 375 -33.29 -7.45 -6.88
C GLU A 375 -31.77 -7.62 -7.03
N VAL A 376 -31.31 -8.83 -6.75
CA VAL A 376 -29.89 -9.20 -6.84
C VAL A 376 -29.78 -10.46 -7.67
N ASN A 377 -28.92 -10.45 -8.69
CA ASN A 377 -28.57 -11.63 -9.46
C ASN A 377 -27.05 -11.84 -9.46
N CYS A 378 -26.62 -13.09 -9.64
CA CYS A 378 -25.23 -13.37 -9.99
C CYS A 378 -25.04 -12.93 -11.46
N PHE A 379 -24.09 -12.03 -11.70
CA PHE A 379 -23.73 -11.58 -13.05
C PHE A 379 -22.72 -12.54 -13.68
N ALA A 380 -21.73 -12.97 -12.89
CA ALA A 380 -20.70 -13.92 -13.28
C ALA A 380 -20.17 -14.65 -12.04
N SER A 381 -19.74 -15.90 -12.19
CA SER A 381 -19.10 -16.68 -11.12
C SER A 381 -18.02 -17.62 -11.64
N GLU A 382 -17.22 -18.19 -10.73
CA GLU A 382 -16.22 -19.22 -11.05
C GLU A 382 -16.80 -20.48 -11.73
N GLU A 383 -18.10 -20.76 -11.53
CA GLU A 383 -18.77 -21.93 -12.10
C GLU A 383 -18.94 -21.80 -13.63
N GLN A 384 -19.05 -20.57 -14.12
CA GLN A 384 -19.17 -20.24 -15.54
C GLN A 384 -17.82 -19.82 -16.16
N PHE A 385 -17.02 -19.04 -15.41
CA PHE A 385 -15.75 -18.51 -15.87
C PHE A 385 -14.64 -18.84 -14.87
N PRO A 386 -13.88 -19.94 -15.06
CA PRO A 386 -12.84 -20.37 -14.11
C PRO A 386 -11.72 -19.35 -13.86
N ASP A 387 -11.53 -18.38 -14.77
CA ASP A 387 -10.57 -17.28 -14.60
C ASP A 387 -11.06 -16.17 -13.67
N LEU A 388 -12.36 -16.12 -13.32
CA LEU A 388 -12.93 -15.25 -12.28
C LEU A 388 -12.59 -15.78 -10.87
N ALA A 389 -11.33 -16.13 -10.65
CA ALA A 389 -10.85 -16.71 -9.40
C ALA A 389 -10.37 -15.61 -8.45
N CYS A 390 -11.00 -15.52 -7.26
CA CYS A 390 -10.63 -14.58 -6.21
C CYS A 390 -10.47 -13.13 -6.71
N PRO A 391 -11.54 -12.50 -7.25
CA PRO A 391 -11.49 -11.18 -7.84
C PRO A 391 -11.30 -10.09 -6.77
N ILE A 392 -10.46 -9.10 -7.07
CA ILE A 392 -10.06 -8.06 -6.11
C ILE A 392 -10.68 -6.70 -6.46
N GLN A 393 -10.63 -6.31 -7.74
CA GLN A 393 -11.10 -5.01 -8.20
C GLN A 393 -11.74 -5.09 -9.58
N MET A 394 -12.61 -4.14 -9.93
CA MET A 394 -13.26 -4.10 -11.25
C MET A 394 -13.44 -2.69 -11.83
N ARG A 395 -13.44 -2.57 -13.16
CA ARG A 395 -13.54 -1.30 -13.91
C ARG A 395 -14.39 -1.49 -15.16
N TRP A 396 -15.13 -0.46 -15.58
CA TRP A 396 -15.82 -0.47 -16.87
C TRP A 396 -15.01 0.30 -17.93
N ASP A 397 -14.94 -0.24 -19.14
CA ASP A 397 -14.39 0.45 -20.30
C ASP A 397 -15.44 1.29 -21.06
N ALA A 398 -15.00 2.01 -22.10
CA ALA A 398 -15.85 2.86 -22.92
C ALA A 398 -16.72 2.09 -23.93
N ARG A 399 -16.47 0.80 -24.13
CA ARG A 399 -17.32 -0.14 -24.89
C ARG A 399 -18.45 -0.69 -24.00
N GLY A 400 -18.35 -0.50 -22.68
CA GLY A 400 -19.34 -0.95 -21.72
C GLY A 400 -19.09 -2.36 -21.18
N ARG A 401 -17.84 -2.83 -21.21
CA ARG A 401 -17.44 -4.17 -20.74
C ARG A 401 -16.84 -4.10 -19.34
N LEU A 402 -17.00 -5.16 -18.54
CA LEU A 402 -16.54 -5.22 -17.15
C LEU A 402 -15.18 -5.90 -17.04
N TRP A 403 -14.15 -5.13 -16.74
CA TRP A 403 -12.81 -5.62 -16.47
C TRP A 403 -12.69 -6.00 -14.99
N VAL A 404 -12.00 -7.10 -14.68
CA VAL A 404 -11.82 -7.60 -13.30
C VAL A 404 -10.39 -8.11 -13.11
N SER A 405 -9.74 -7.74 -11.99
CA SER A 405 -8.46 -8.36 -11.58
C SER A 405 -8.71 -9.56 -10.67
N CYS A 406 -8.04 -10.68 -10.95
CA CYS A 406 -8.27 -11.99 -10.35
C CYS A 406 -6.94 -12.59 -9.87
N SER A 407 -6.85 -12.97 -8.59
CA SER A 407 -5.57 -13.43 -8.00
C SER A 407 -5.67 -14.78 -7.29
N THR A 408 -4.99 -15.76 -7.87
CA THR A 408 -4.80 -17.11 -7.29
C THR A 408 -3.49 -17.21 -6.49
N THR A 409 -2.58 -16.25 -6.70
CA THR A 409 -1.29 -16.12 -6.02
C THR A 409 -1.44 -15.43 -4.66
N TYR A 410 -2.45 -14.56 -4.49
CA TYR A 410 -2.70 -13.86 -3.22
C TYR A 410 -2.82 -14.84 -2.05
N PRO A 411 -2.16 -14.58 -0.91
CA PRO A 411 -1.44 -13.34 -0.59
C PRO A 411 0.07 -13.37 -0.82
N HIS A 412 0.64 -14.46 -1.35
CA HIS A 412 2.11 -14.60 -1.46
C HIS A 412 2.52 -15.67 -2.48
N LEU A 413 3.48 -15.33 -3.34
CA LEU A 413 4.18 -16.26 -4.22
C LEU A 413 5.15 -17.15 -3.42
N TYR A 414 5.18 -18.44 -3.73
CA TYR A 414 6.06 -19.42 -3.06
C TYR A 414 7.04 -20.07 -4.04
N PRO A 415 8.22 -20.54 -3.57
CA PRO A 415 9.21 -21.25 -4.40
C PRO A 415 8.60 -22.38 -5.22
N GLY A 416 9.02 -22.50 -6.48
CA GLY A 416 8.48 -23.48 -7.43
C GLY A 416 7.05 -23.16 -7.93
N LYS A 417 6.53 -21.95 -7.67
CA LYS A 417 5.34 -21.39 -8.32
C LYS A 417 5.74 -20.22 -9.21
N LYS A 418 4.99 -20.01 -10.27
CA LYS A 418 5.03 -18.80 -11.10
C LYS A 418 3.80 -17.95 -10.79
N PRO A 419 3.88 -16.61 -10.91
CA PRO A 419 2.70 -15.76 -11.00
C PRO A 419 1.80 -16.23 -12.15
N ASN A 420 0.49 -16.17 -11.95
CA ASN A 420 -0.53 -16.53 -12.95
C ASN A 420 -1.85 -15.81 -12.63
N ASP A 421 -1.75 -14.62 -12.04
CA ASP A 421 -2.91 -13.77 -11.80
C ASP A 421 -3.25 -13.02 -13.09
N LYS A 422 -4.51 -12.59 -13.20
CA LYS A 422 -5.10 -12.19 -14.48
C LYS A 422 -5.89 -10.89 -14.37
N ILE A 423 -6.00 -10.21 -15.50
CA ILE A 423 -7.06 -9.25 -15.77
C ILE A 423 -7.95 -9.85 -16.86
N ILE A 424 -9.24 -9.98 -16.57
CA ILE A 424 -10.25 -10.52 -17.48
C ILE A 424 -11.29 -9.45 -17.85
N ILE A 425 -11.93 -9.64 -19.00
CA ILE A 425 -13.01 -8.80 -19.53
C ILE A 425 -14.28 -9.66 -19.62
N LEU A 426 -15.32 -9.25 -18.92
CA LEU A 426 -16.65 -9.87 -18.90
C LEU A 426 -17.64 -9.04 -19.74
N GLU A 427 -18.42 -9.71 -20.58
CA GLU A 427 -19.36 -9.10 -21.52
C GLU A 427 -20.75 -9.72 -21.40
N ASP A 428 -21.76 -8.86 -21.28
CA ASP A 428 -23.21 -9.15 -21.33
C ASP A 428 -23.66 -8.85 -22.76
N LEU A 429 -23.89 -9.89 -23.57
CA LEU A 429 -24.06 -9.78 -25.02
C LEU A 429 -25.53 -9.70 -25.45
N ASP A 430 -26.45 -10.26 -24.66
CA ASP A 430 -27.89 -10.20 -24.91
C ASP A 430 -28.64 -9.14 -24.05
N GLY A 431 -28.00 -8.62 -23.00
CA GLY A 431 -28.52 -7.58 -22.13
C GLY A 431 -29.39 -8.10 -20.98
N ASP A 432 -29.40 -9.41 -20.70
CA ASP A 432 -30.21 -10.02 -19.63
C ASP A 432 -29.70 -9.75 -18.20
N GLY A 433 -28.51 -9.16 -18.09
CA GLY A 433 -27.89 -8.83 -16.81
C GLY A 433 -27.00 -9.93 -16.26
N LYS A 434 -26.47 -10.82 -17.11
CA LYS A 434 -25.38 -11.77 -16.83
C LYS A 434 -24.26 -11.60 -17.87
N ALA A 435 -23.08 -12.12 -17.58
CA ALA A 435 -22.02 -12.21 -18.58
C ALA A 435 -22.14 -13.51 -19.38
N ASP A 436 -22.02 -13.41 -20.71
CA ASP A 436 -21.99 -14.53 -21.65
C ASP A 436 -20.57 -14.93 -22.02
N LYS A 437 -19.64 -13.95 -22.02
CA LYS A 437 -18.26 -14.10 -22.47
C LYS A 437 -17.28 -13.59 -21.43
N SER A 438 -16.17 -14.31 -21.31
CA SER A 438 -14.96 -13.88 -20.59
C SER A 438 -13.76 -13.94 -21.53
N THR A 439 -12.93 -12.90 -21.51
CA THR A 439 -11.67 -12.81 -22.28
C THR A 439 -10.53 -12.51 -21.31
N VAL A 440 -9.43 -13.26 -21.35
CA VAL A 440 -8.22 -12.93 -20.58
C VAL A 440 -7.44 -11.87 -21.34
N PHE A 441 -7.38 -10.65 -20.81
CA PHE A 441 -6.61 -9.55 -21.39
C PHE A 441 -5.12 -9.65 -21.03
N ALA A 442 -4.82 -9.93 -19.76
CA ALA A 442 -3.46 -10.11 -19.28
C ALA A 442 -3.39 -11.27 -18.30
N ASP A 443 -2.28 -12.00 -18.32
CA ASP A 443 -1.94 -13.08 -17.40
C ASP A 443 -0.50 -12.92 -16.89
N ASN A 444 0.02 -13.93 -16.19
CA ASN A 444 1.36 -13.92 -15.57
C ASN A 444 1.61 -12.75 -14.59
N LEU A 445 0.56 -12.09 -14.10
CA LEU A 445 0.66 -10.99 -13.13
C LEU A 445 0.95 -11.51 -11.72
N GLU A 446 1.61 -10.71 -10.90
CA GLU A 446 1.86 -11.00 -9.48
C GLU A 446 1.00 -10.12 -8.56
N ILE A 447 -0.14 -10.65 -8.09
CA ILE A 447 -1.02 -10.04 -7.10
C ILE A 447 -1.53 -8.64 -7.53
N PRO A 448 -2.30 -8.54 -8.63
CA PRO A 448 -2.84 -7.28 -9.15
C PRO A 448 -4.00 -6.75 -8.30
N LEU A 449 -3.66 -6.04 -7.21
CA LEU A 449 -4.62 -5.53 -6.24
C LEU A 449 -5.50 -4.40 -6.80
N SER A 450 -4.99 -3.65 -7.77
CA SER A 450 -5.70 -2.52 -8.35
C SER A 450 -5.27 -2.24 -9.79
N PHE A 451 -6.19 -1.73 -10.59
CA PHE A 451 -5.90 -1.27 -11.94
C PHE A 451 -6.85 -0.15 -12.39
N VAL A 452 -6.46 0.60 -13.43
CA VAL A 452 -7.33 1.54 -14.12
C VAL A 452 -6.98 1.69 -15.60
N LEU A 453 -8.00 1.81 -16.44
CA LEU A 453 -7.90 2.01 -17.88
C LEU A 453 -7.49 3.47 -18.22
N GLY A 454 -6.63 3.67 -19.23
CA GLY A 454 -6.25 4.97 -19.82
C GLY A 454 -5.04 4.87 -20.76
N ARG A 455 -4.81 5.88 -21.60
CA ARG A 455 -3.78 5.90 -22.67
C ARG A 455 -3.92 4.77 -23.70
N ASN A 456 -5.13 4.29 -23.93
CA ASN A 456 -5.46 3.07 -24.69
C ASN A 456 -4.94 1.74 -24.06
N GLY A 457 -4.61 1.74 -22.77
CA GLY A 457 -4.19 0.53 -22.04
C GLY A 457 -4.66 0.52 -20.59
N VAL A 458 -3.87 -0.13 -19.72
CA VAL A 458 -4.19 -0.38 -18.31
C VAL A 458 -2.97 -0.10 -17.43
N TYR A 459 -3.14 0.74 -16.43
CA TYR A 459 -2.21 0.84 -15.30
C TYR A 459 -2.57 -0.22 -14.25
N VAL A 460 -1.61 -1.00 -13.77
CA VAL A 460 -1.82 -2.12 -12.82
C VAL A 460 -0.80 -2.03 -11.67
N SER A 461 -1.20 -2.36 -10.44
CA SER A 461 -0.25 -2.57 -9.34
C SER A 461 0.34 -3.98 -9.37
N GLU A 462 1.66 -4.07 -9.26
CA GLU A 462 2.41 -5.33 -9.20
C GLU A 462 3.66 -5.10 -8.33
N GLU A 463 3.52 -5.11 -7.00
CA GLU A 463 4.56 -4.59 -6.08
C GLU A 463 5.95 -5.21 -6.32
N PRO A 464 7.03 -4.39 -6.38
CA PRO A 464 7.14 -2.97 -6.02
C PRO A 464 6.81 -1.99 -7.16
N HIS A 465 6.11 -2.44 -8.20
CA HIS A 465 5.92 -1.71 -9.45
C HIS A 465 4.51 -1.13 -9.62
N LEU A 466 4.46 0.03 -10.27
CA LEU A 466 3.33 0.45 -11.10
C LEU A 466 3.69 0.06 -12.54
N ILE A 467 2.91 -0.83 -13.14
CA ILE A 467 3.12 -1.26 -14.53
C ILE A 467 2.04 -0.70 -15.45
N TYR A 468 2.37 -0.62 -16.74
CA TYR A 468 1.44 -0.32 -17.82
C TYR A 468 1.38 -1.49 -18.79
N LEU A 469 0.17 -1.84 -19.22
CA LEU A 469 -0.13 -2.92 -20.16
C LEU A 469 -0.97 -2.35 -21.31
N ALA A 470 -0.67 -2.73 -22.55
CA ALA A 470 -1.47 -2.33 -23.71
C ALA A 470 -1.63 -3.47 -24.72
N ASP A 471 -2.75 -3.45 -25.42
CA ASP A 471 -3.00 -4.21 -26.64
C ASP A 471 -2.67 -3.30 -27.83
N THR A 472 -1.62 -3.63 -28.57
CA THR A 472 -1.17 -2.84 -29.73
C THR A 472 -1.69 -3.37 -31.07
N ASN A 473 -2.42 -4.49 -31.08
CA ASN A 473 -2.89 -5.16 -32.30
C ASN A 473 -4.43 -5.24 -32.43
N GLY A 474 -5.17 -5.10 -31.33
CA GLY A 474 -6.63 -5.05 -31.27
C GLY A 474 -7.33 -6.38 -30.96
N ASP A 475 -6.61 -7.42 -30.52
CA ASP A 475 -7.19 -8.74 -30.18
C ASP A 475 -7.72 -8.85 -28.73
N ASP A 476 -7.79 -7.73 -28.01
CA ASP A 476 -8.13 -7.62 -26.59
C ASP A 476 -7.17 -8.42 -25.68
N LYS A 477 -5.88 -8.54 -26.05
CA LYS A 477 -4.79 -9.04 -25.19
C LYS A 477 -3.62 -8.08 -25.08
N ALA A 478 -2.99 -8.03 -23.90
CA ALA A 478 -1.79 -7.25 -23.68
C ALA A 478 -0.58 -7.88 -24.38
N ASP A 479 0.00 -7.18 -25.35
CA ASP A 479 1.26 -7.52 -26.04
C ASP A 479 2.41 -6.56 -25.68
N HIS A 480 2.10 -5.45 -24.99
CA HIS A 480 3.07 -4.50 -24.46
C HIS A 480 3.04 -4.47 -22.91
N ARG A 481 4.22 -4.42 -22.27
CA ARG A 481 4.39 -4.27 -20.81
C ARG A 481 5.54 -3.33 -20.47
N GLU A 482 5.25 -2.30 -19.67
CA GLU A 482 6.23 -1.33 -19.16
C GLU A 482 6.21 -1.27 -17.62
N ILE A 483 7.38 -1.08 -16.97
CA ILE A 483 7.47 -0.67 -15.56
C ILE A 483 7.52 0.86 -15.53
N VAL A 484 6.41 1.51 -15.19
CA VAL A 484 6.29 2.98 -15.22
C VAL A 484 7.00 3.62 -14.02
N LEU A 485 6.83 3.01 -12.84
CA LEU A 485 7.50 3.38 -11.59
C LEU A 485 7.85 2.12 -10.79
N THR A 486 8.95 2.16 -10.05
CA THR A 486 9.41 1.08 -9.17
C THR A 486 9.85 1.64 -7.82
N GLY A 487 9.82 0.80 -6.79
CA GLY A 487 10.32 1.13 -5.46
C GLY A 487 9.27 1.25 -4.37
N PHE A 488 7.99 0.98 -4.69
CA PHE A 488 6.91 0.94 -3.70
C PHE A 488 7.14 -0.14 -2.63
N GLY A 489 6.50 -0.01 -1.47
CA GLY A 489 6.62 -0.98 -0.38
C GLY A 489 6.32 -2.43 -0.80
N CYS A 490 6.76 -3.40 0.00
CA CYS A 490 6.42 -4.83 -0.17
C CYS A 490 6.11 -5.51 1.17
N GLU A 491 5.97 -4.75 2.25
CA GLU A 491 5.95 -5.27 3.61
C GLU A 491 4.67 -6.03 3.96
N ASP A 492 3.52 -5.74 3.35
CA ASP A 492 2.25 -6.46 3.55
C ASP A 492 1.29 -6.31 2.35
N SER A 493 0.93 -7.45 1.75
CA SER A 493 0.07 -7.59 0.57
C SER A 493 -1.37 -7.06 0.70
N HIS A 494 -1.86 -6.71 1.90
CA HIS A 494 -3.19 -6.07 2.00
C HIS A 494 -3.13 -4.55 1.92
N HIS A 495 -2.04 -4.00 2.45
CA HIS A 495 -1.80 -2.56 2.56
C HIS A 495 -1.19 -2.01 1.27
N ALA A 496 -0.83 -2.94 0.37
CA ALA A 496 -0.06 -2.81 -0.85
C ALA A 496 -0.74 -1.97 -1.92
N LEU A 497 0.03 -1.45 -2.87
CA LEU A 497 -0.37 -0.43 -3.84
C LEU A 497 -1.79 -0.63 -4.42
N HIS A 498 -2.74 0.23 -4.02
CA HIS A 498 -4.18 0.06 -4.29
C HIS A 498 -4.92 1.37 -4.58
N ASP A 499 -6.23 1.28 -4.84
CA ASP A 499 -7.17 2.37 -5.11
C ASP A 499 -6.88 3.23 -6.35
N PHE A 500 -6.47 2.60 -7.45
CA PHE A 500 -6.18 3.29 -8.72
C PHE A 500 -7.44 3.95 -9.28
N VAL A 501 -7.40 5.27 -9.37
CA VAL A 501 -8.52 6.10 -9.85
C VAL A 501 -7.98 7.35 -10.53
N TRP A 502 -8.65 7.79 -11.61
CA TRP A 502 -8.40 9.12 -12.15
C TRP A 502 -9.07 10.17 -11.26
N THR A 503 -8.34 11.19 -10.85
CA THR A 503 -8.95 12.39 -10.25
C THR A 503 -9.86 13.06 -11.28
N PRO A 504 -10.86 13.86 -10.84
CA PRO A 504 -11.75 14.56 -11.77
C PRO A 504 -11.01 15.44 -12.79
N ASP A 505 -9.84 15.95 -12.40
CA ASP A 505 -8.93 16.86 -13.12
C ASP A 505 -7.73 16.17 -13.81
N GLY A 506 -7.68 14.83 -13.82
CA GLY A 506 -6.90 14.05 -14.79
C GLY A 506 -5.66 13.30 -14.29
N ASP A 507 -5.22 13.47 -13.04
CA ASP A 507 -4.06 12.74 -12.50
C ASP A 507 -4.45 11.32 -12.04
N LEU A 508 -3.51 10.36 -12.10
CA LEU A 508 -3.69 9.03 -11.54
C LEU A 508 -3.40 9.08 -10.04
N MET A 509 -4.39 8.75 -9.21
CA MET A 509 -4.26 8.68 -7.76
C MET A 509 -4.32 7.24 -7.26
N PHE A 510 -3.49 6.92 -6.27
CA PHE A 510 -3.39 5.61 -5.61
C PHE A 510 -2.75 5.77 -4.22
N ARG A 511 -2.64 4.68 -3.45
CA ARG A 511 -2.06 4.73 -2.09
C ARG A 511 -1.40 3.43 -1.64
N GLU A 512 -0.59 3.55 -0.60
CA GLU A 512 -0.12 2.44 0.24
C GLU A 512 -0.52 2.66 1.71
N SER A 513 -0.30 1.69 2.59
CA SER A 513 -0.77 1.73 3.98
C SER A 513 0.18 1.00 4.95
N ILE A 514 -0.13 1.03 6.25
CA ILE A 514 0.83 0.75 7.35
C ILE A 514 1.82 -0.39 7.09
N PHE A 515 3.05 -0.21 7.60
CA PHE A 515 4.27 -1.05 7.50
C PHE A 515 5.19 -0.75 6.31
N HIS A 516 4.72 -0.10 5.24
CA HIS A 516 5.52 0.16 4.04
C HIS A 516 6.61 1.23 4.20
N ASN A 517 7.67 1.11 3.42
CA ASN A 517 8.75 2.08 3.30
C ASN A 517 9.07 2.30 1.80
N SER A 518 8.19 3.02 1.11
CA SER A 518 8.34 3.35 -0.32
C SER A 518 9.52 4.27 -0.59
N GLN A 519 10.25 3.96 -1.66
CA GLN A 519 11.39 4.70 -2.17
C GLN A 519 11.36 4.69 -3.70
N VAL A 520 10.70 5.67 -4.33
CA VAL A 520 10.59 5.73 -5.80
C VAL A 520 11.63 6.71 -6.35
N GLU A 521 12.44 6.24 -7.29
CA GLU A 521 13.48 7.05 -7.96
C GLU A 521 12.94 7.67 -9.25
N THR A 522 13.00 9.00 -9.39
CA THR A 522 12.43 9.72 -10.54
C THR A 522 13.40 10.75 -11.13
N ALA A 523 13.08 11.25 -12.32
CA ALA A 523 13.71 12.43 -12.95
C ALA A 523 13.51 13.75 -12.16
N TYR A 524 12.72 13.74 -11.09
CA TYR A 524 12.48 14.86 -10.18
C TYR A 524 13.06 14.63 -8.77
N GLY A 525 13.83 13.54 -8.58
CA GLY A 525 14.42 13.15 -7.30
C GLY A 525 13.69 11.99 -6.62
N PRO A 526 14.17 11.57 -5.43
CA PRO A 526 13.59 10.46 -4.68
C PRO A 526 12.26 10.84 -4.00
N VAL A 527 11.19 10.12 -4.31
CA VAL A 527 9.90 10.24 -3.62
C VAL A 527 9.79 9.15 -2.56
N ARG A 528 9.83 9.55 -1.28
CA ARG A 528 9.85 8.63 -0.15
C ARG A 528 8.58 8.72 0.71
N ALA A 529 8.13 7.57 1.20
CA ALA A 529 7.04 7.47 2.16
C ALA A 529 7.35 6.41 3.23
N LYS A 530 6.77 6.60 4.41
CA LYS A 530 6.94 5.72 5.56
C LYS A 530 5.60 5.42 6.18
N ASN A 531 5.37 4.16 6.52
CA ASN A 531 4.11 3.57 6.92
C ASN A 531 2.96 3.75 5.92
N SER A 532 2.62 4.96 5.49
CA SER A 532 1.60 5.17 4.46
C SER A 532 1.79 6.50 3.76
N SER A 533 1.31 6.57 2.52
CA SER A 533 1.10 7.80 1.79
C SER A 533 0.01 7.61 0.74
N TRP A 534 -0.63 8.70 0.37
CA TRP A 534 -1.24 8.81 -0.95
C TRP A 534 -0.17 9.19 -1.97
N PHE A 535 -0.44 8.86 -3.22
CA PHE A 535 0.37 9.23 -4.36
C PHE A 535 -0.51 9.78 -5.46
N ARG A 536 0.01 10.78 -6.17
CA ARG A 536 -0.58 11.33 -7.39
C ARG A 536 0.49 11.32 -8.47
N PHE A 537 0.19 10.68 -9.59
CA PHE A 537 1.07 10.52 -10.74
C PHE A 537 0.44 11.18 -11.95
N ARG A 538 1.19 12.02 -12.65
CA ARG A 538 0.82 12.54 -13.96
C ARG A 538 1.60 11.80 -15.04
N PRO A 539 0.96 11.00 -15.91
CA PRO A 539 1.67 10.22 -16.92
C PRO A 539 2.46 11.07 -17.90
N GLU A 540 1.89 12.16 -18.42
CA GLU A 540 2.49 12.96 -19.50
C GLU A 540 3.80 13.65 -19.10
N SER A 541 4.02 13.87 -17.80
CA SER A 541 5.25 14.45 -17.25
C SER A 541 5.98 13.51 -16.28
N HIS A 542 5.57 12.25 -16.20
CA HIS A 542 6.06 11.24 -15.25
C HIS A 542 6.20 11.72 -13.78
N ARG A 543 5.47 12.78 -13.38
CA ARG A 543 5.64 13.41 -12.07
C ARG A 543 4.82 12.67 -11.03
N LEU A 544 5.52 12.00 -10.11
CA LEU A 544 4.96 11.46 -8.88
C LEU A 544 4.97 12.52 -7.77
N THR A 545 3.95 12.57 -6.93
CA THR A 545 3.90 13.38 -5.71
C THR A 545 3.29 12.57 -4.57
N ALA A 546 4.01 12.47 -3.45
CA ALA A 546 3.53 11.83 -2.24
C ALA A 546 2.88 12.86 -1.29
N PHE A 547 1.70 12.56 -0.79
CA PHE A 547 0.91 13.48 0.04
C PHE A 547 0.08 12.72 1.09
N GLY A 548 -0.40 13.44 2.11
CA GLY A 548 -1.28 12.88 3.13
C GLY A 548 -0.74 11.66 3.87
N GLY A 549 0.59 11.56 4.06
CA GLY A 549 1.24 10.47 4.78
C GLY A 549 1.11 10.60 6.30
N TYR A 550 0.27 9.75 6.90
CA TYR A 550 0.03 9.68 8.35
C TYR A 550 -0.01 8.22 8.85
N PRO A 551 -0.10 7.96 10.16
CA PRO A 551 -0.30 6.59 10.69
C PRO A 551 -1.70 6.02 10.42
N ASN A 552 -2.09 5.87 9.15
CA ASN A 552 -3.31 5.18 8.71
C ASN A 552 -3.20 3.66 8.92
N THR A 553 -4.28 2.89 8.70
CA THR A 553 -4.28 1.43 8.92
C THR A 553 -4.55 0.63 7.64
N ASN A 554 -5.81 0.36 7.29
CA ASN A 554 -6.17 -0.40 6.10
C ASN A 554 -7.38 0.22 5.38
N PRO A 555 -7.17 1.34 4.66
CA PRO A 555 -8.08 1.82 3.62
C PRO A 555 -8.23 0.81 2.48
N TRP A 556 -9.38 0.89 1.83
CA TRP A 556 -9.64 0.48 0.44
C TRP A 556 -10.87 1.26 -0.06
N GLY A 557 -10.91 1.60 -1.34
CA GLY A 557 -12.04 2.30 -1.96
C GLY A 557 -11.90 3.82 -1.91
N VAL A 558 -11.93 4.39 -3.11
CA VAL A 558 -11.93 5.83 -3.38
C VAL A 558 -13.00 6.14 -4.40
N THR A 559 -13.72 7.25 -4.19
CA THR A 559 -14.55 7.87 -5.23
C THR A 559 -14.60 9.39 -5.01
N PHE A 560 -15.30 10.09 -5.90
CA PHE A 560 -15.48 11.54 -5.84
C PHE A 560 -16.96 11.90 -5.89
N ASP A 561 -17.34 12.96 -5.19
CA ASP A 561 -18.68 13.55 -5.35
C ASP A 561 -18.79 14.45 -6.59
N ASP A 562 -19.97 15.03 -6.79
CA ASP A 562 -20.32 15.88 -7.94
C ASP A 562 -19.39 17.09 -8.12
N TRP A 563 -18.77 17.57 -7.03
CA TRP A 563 -17.82 18.69 -7.02
C TRP A 563 -16.36 18.23 -6.84
N GLY A 564 -16.14 16.92 -6.98
CA GLY A 564 -14.83 16.32 -6.91
C GLY A 564 -14.25 16.21 -5.50
N GLN A 565 -15.04 16.32 -4.43
CA GLN A 565 -14.51 16.06 -3.09
C GLN A 565 -14.10 14.59 -2.98
N HIS A 566 -12.93 14.35 -2.39
CA HIS A 566 -12.37 13.01 -2.31
C HIS A 566 -12.98 12.27 -1.12
N VAL A 567 -13.69 11.18 -1.42
CA VAL A 567 -14.26 10.26 -0.42
C VAL A 567 -13.46 8.96 -0.43
N ALA A 568 -12.95 8.55 0.73
CA ALA A 568 -12.27 7.26 0.91
C ALA A 568 -12.88 6.48 2.10
N SER A 569 -12.44 5.25 2.36
CA SER A 569 -12.86 4.51 3.57
C SER A 569 -12.12 4.92 4.84
N HIS A 570 -10.87 5.36 4.67
CA HIS A 570 -9.98 5.75 5.76
C HIS A 570 -9.02 6.86 5.26
N PRO A 571 -9.28 8.14 5.58
CA PRO A 571 -10.43 8.70 6.30
C PRO A 571 -11.63 8.90 5.36
N ILE A 572 -12.81 9.24 5.90
CA ILE A 572 -14.02 9.38 5.06
C ILE A 572 -13.91 10.58 4.12
N PHE A 573 -13.83 11.79 4.69
CA PHE A 573 -13.58 13.01 3.93
C PHE A 573 -12.07 13.19 3.73
N ALA A 574 -11.56 12.64 2.64
CA ALA A 574 -10.12 12.55 2.39
C ALA A 574 -9.50 13.87 1.93
N THR A 575 -10.28 14.84 1.41
CA THR A 575 -9.78 16.17 0.98
C THR A 575 -8.96 16.87 2.07
N ALA A 576 -9.34 16.76 3.35
CA ALA A 576 -8.62 17.34 4.50
C ALA A 576 -7.19 16.80 4.71
N PHE A 577 -6.82 15.72 4.02
CA PHE A 577 -5.55 15.01 4.12
C PHE A 577 -4.66 15.27 2.88
N HIS A 578 -5.02 16.21 2.01
CA HIS A 578 -4.35 16.43 0.73
C HIS A 578 -3.06 17.25 0.80
N SER A 579 -2.67 17.75 1.98
CA SER A 579 -1.38 18.42 2.20
C SER A 579 -0.20 17.54 1.79
N THR A 580 0.83 18.11 1.16
CA THR A 580 2.09 17.40 0.87
C THR A 580 2.72 16.84 2.16
N ASN A 581 3.57 15.82 2.02
CA ASN A 581 4.10 15.09 3.18
C ASN A 581 4.98 15.96 4.09
N ALA A 582 5.06 15.57 5.36
CA ALA A 582 6.07 16.10 6.29
C ALA A 582 7.48 15.61 5.86
N PRO A 583 8.57 16.33 6.22
CA PRO A 583 9.93 15.92 5.85
C PRO A 583 10.23 14.48 6.26
N TYR A 584 10.64 13.66 5.31
CA TYR A 584 10.99 12.26 5.55
C TYR A 584 12.11 12.15 6.61
N PRO A 585 12.07 11.22 7.59
CA PRO A 585 11.14 10.10 7.80
C PRO A 585 9.98 10.42 8.76
N SER A 586 9.56 11.68 8.86
CA SER A 586 8.42 12.11 9.66
C SER A 586 7.11 11.77 8.95
N GLN A 587 6.00 11.87 9.68
CA GLN A 587 4.65 11.74 9.14
C GLN A 587 3.75 12.81 9.75
N HIS A 588 2.63 13.10 9.08
CA HIS A 588 1.55 13.91 9.65
C HIS A 588 0.97 13.26 10.92
N PRO A 589 0.47 14.04 11.88
CA PRO A 589 -0.14 13.51 13.09
C PRO A 589 -1.38 12.65 12.76
N ARG A 590 -1.77 11.77 13.69
CA ARG A 590 -3.06 11.07 13.58
C ARG A 590 -4.21 12.08 13.62
N ALA A 591 -5.20 11.90 12.76
CA ALA A 591 -6.42 12.67 12.74
C ALA A 591 -7.39 12.21 13.84
N ASN A 592 -7.11 12.59 15.09
CA ASN A 592 -8.01 12.29 16.21
C ASN A 592 -9.34 13.04 16.02
N GLY A 593 -10.47 12.32 16.19
CA GLY A 593 -11.82 12.88 16.04
C GLY A 593 -12.39 12.88 14.61
N ILE A 594 -11.57 12.64 13.58
CA ILE A 594 -12.05 12.48 12.20
C ILE A 594 -12.43 11.02 11.95
N PRO A 595 -13.65 10.72 11.46
CA PRO A 595 -14.08 9.36 11.17
C PRO A 595 -13.22 8.62 10.13
N ALA A 596 -12.92 7.36 10.43
CA ALA A 596 -12.21 6.43 9.55
C ALA A 596 -12.59 4.99 9.91
N TYR A 597 -12.70 4.11 8.91
CA TYR A 597 -13.07 2.70 9.14
C TYR A 597 -12.03 1.73 8.61
N SER A 598 -11.81 0.63 9.33
CA SER A 598 -11.16 -0.55 8.77
C SER A 598 -12.22 -1.49 8.19
N GLY A 599 -11.91 -2.16 7.08
CA GLY A 599 -12.76 -3.19 6.50
C GLY A 599 -13.96 -2.70 5.68
N VAL A 600 -13.87 -1.46 5.19
CA VAL A 600 -14.71 -0.87 4.13
C VAL A 600 -13.84 -0.81 2.86
N CYS A 601 -14.38 -1.15 1.68
CA CYS A 601 -13.53 -1.37 0.49
C CYS A 601 -13.94 -0.75 -0.84
N GLY A 602 -15.23 -0.49 -1.08
CA GLY A 602 -15.69 0.09 -2.34
C GLY A 602 -16.86 1.01 -2.06
N GLN A 603 -16.98 2.08 -2.86
CA GLN A 603 -17.99 3.11 -2.66
C GLN A 603 -18.32 3.86 -3.96
N GLU A 604 -19.61 4.12 -4.19
CA GLU A 604 -20.13 4.79 -5.39
C GLU A 604 -21.33 5.68 -5.04
N PHE A 605 -21.37 6.90 -5.58
CA PHE A 605 -22.52 7.80 -5.48
C PHE A 605 -23.69 7.33 -6.34
N VAL A 606 -24.90 7.51 -5.84
CA VAL A 606 -26.16 7.17 -6.51
C VAL A 606 -26.66 8.40 -7.25
N ASP A 607 -26.55 8.38 -8.58
CA ASP A 607 -26.86 9.52 -9.46
C ASP A 607 -27.73 9.15 -10.69
N PHE A 608 -27.94 7.86 -10.95
CA PHE A 608 -28.80 7.35 -12.02
C PHE A 608 -30.30 7.61 -11.74
N PRO A 609 -31.06 8.27 -12.64
CA PRO A 609 -32.42 8.75 -12.33
C PRO A 609 -33.45 7.70 -11.92
N PHE A 610 -33.29 6.43 -12.32
CA PHE A 610 -34.23 5.35 -11.97
C PHE A 610 -34.00 4.74 -10.58
N TRP A 611 -32.93 5.12 -9.88
CA TRP A 611 -32.74 4.74 -8.48
C TRP A 611 -33.66 5.54 -7.55
N PRO A 612 -34.10 4.97 -6.41
CA PRO A 612 -35.04 5.63 -5.51
C PRO A 612 -34.66 7.06 -5.15
N GLN A 613 -35.63 7.98 -5.20
CA GLN A 613 -35.40 9.41 -5.00
C GLN A 613 -34.78 9.74 -3.62
N ASP A 614 -35.05 8.93 -2.59
CA ASP A 614 -34.47 9.05 -1.26
C ASP A 614 -32.97 8.70 -1.19
N MET A 615 -32.41 8.14 -2.27
CA MET A 615 -31.01 7.76 -2.38
C MET A 615 -30.14 8.70 -3.23
N GLN A 616 -30.74 9.54 -4.07
CA GLN A 616 -30.03 10.41 -5.00
C GLN A 616 -29.06 11.35 -4.27
N GLY A 617 -27.81 11.41 -4.70
CA GLY A 617 -26.73 12.19 -4.07
C GLY A 617 -26.14 11.58 -2.79
N GLY A 618 -26.71 10.49 -2.26
CA GLY A 618 -26.01 9.63 -1.30
C GLY A 618 -25.10 8.62 -2.00
N TYR A 619 -24.48 7.72 -1.24
CA TYR A 619 -23.60 6.70 -1.79
C TYR A 619 -23.83 5.33 -1.16
N VAL A 620 -23.58 4.29 -1.94
CA VAL A 620 -23.46 2.92 -1.46
C VAL A 620 -22.01 2.67 -1.11
N LYS A 621 -21.74 1.88 -0.07
CA LYS A 621 -20.40 1.34 0.22
C LYS A 621 -20.45 -0.10 0.69
N VAL A 622 -19.33 -0.82 0.53
CA VAL A 622 -19.21 -2.22 0.97
C VAL A 622 -18.29 -2.38 2.17
N ARG A 623 -18.71 -3.27 3.08
CA ARG A 623 -18.04 -3.61 4.33
C ARG A 623 -17.95 -5.13 4.47
N TYR A 624 -16.75 -5.63 4.82
CA TYR A 624 -16.52 -7.05 5.06
C TYR A 624 -16.08 -7.39 6.50
N LYS A 625 -15.86 -6.36 7.34
CA LYS A 625 -15.55 -6.46 8.79
C LYS A 625 -16.30 -5.37 9.59
N PRO A 626 -16.81 -5.68 10.80
CA PRO A 626 -16.97 -7.02 11.37
C PRO A 626 -18.13 -7.81 10.76
N THR A 627 -18.92 -7.19 9.87
CA THR A 627 -20.09 -7.78 9.22
C THR A 627 -20.00 -7.61 7.71
N ASN A 628 -20.76 -8.43 6.98
CA ASN A 628 -20.76 -8.53 5.53
C ASN A 628 -21.94 -7.77 4.93
N ARG A 629 -21.72 -6.53 4.49
CA ARG A 629 -22.78 -5.59 4.14
C ARG A 629 -22.50 -4.77 2.90
N VAL A 630 -23.58 -4.43 2.21
CA VAL A 630 -23.68 -3.38 1.20
C VAL A 630 -24.60 -2.32 1.82
N GLU A 631 -24.04 -1.16 2.19
CA GLU A 631 -24.68 -0.15 3.03
C GLU A 631 -24.99 1.11 2.21
N PHE A 632 -26.17 1.70 2.37
CA PHE A 632 -26.46 3.05 1.85
C PHE A 632 -26.24 4.12 2.93
N HIS A 633 -25.59 5.20 2.52
CA HIS A 633 -25.25 6.35 3.36
C HIS A 633 -25.69 7.65 2.67
N ARG A 634 -26.28 8.57 3.43
CA ARG A 634 -26.43 9.95 2.98
C ARG A 634 -25.09 10.67 3.07
N TRP A 635 -24.85 11.58 2.13
CA TRP A 635 -23.71 12.50 2.11
C TRP A 635 -24.23 13.89 2.43
N THR A 636 -23.87 14.42 3.60
CA THR A 636 -24.42 15.69 4.11
C THR A 636 -23.30 16.71 4.30
N GLU A 637 -23.42 17.85 3.66
CA GLU A 637 -22.49 18.97 3.82
C GLU A 637 -22.44 19.47 5.29
N SER A 638 -21.28 19.92 5.72
CA SER A 638 -20.98 20.63 6.97
C SER A 638 -20.03 21.78 6.64
N GLY A 639 -19.58 22.59 7.62
CA GLY A 639 -18.79 23.80 7.33
C GLY A 639 -17.57 23.54 6.44
N ASP A 640 -16.66 22.69 6.90
CA ASP A 640 -15.36 22.40 6.29
C ASP A 640 -15.22 20.98 5.69
N HIS A 641 -16.30 20.19 5.69
CA HIS A 641 -16.29 18.81 5.21
C HIS A 641 -17.71 18.32 4.86
N PHE A 642 -17.78 17.09 4.38
CA PHE A 642 -19.02 16.33 4.28
C PHE A 642 -19.00 15.16 5.26
N ARG A 643 -20.17 14.83 5.80
CA ARG A 643 -20.38 13.73 6.76
C ARG A 643 -21.19 12.62 6.11
N GLU A 644 -20.86 11.38 6.47
CA GLU A 644 -21.70 10.23 6.13
C GLU A 644 -22.78 10.00 7.18
N GLN A 645 -23.92 9.46 6.76
CA GLN A 645 -24.96 8.99 7.67
C GLN A 645 -25.57 7.68 7.15
N PHE A 646 -25.28 6.57 7.83
CA PHE A 646 -25.90 5.26 7.54
C PHE A 646 -27.44 5.35 7.55
N GLN A 647 -28.07 4.75 6.56
CA GLN A 647 -29.54 4.67 6.46
C GLN A 647 -30.03 3.22 6.58
N PHE A 648 -29.56 2.34 5.69
CA PHE A 648 -30.00 0.94 5.60
C PHE A 648 -28.96 0.07 4.86
N ASN A 649 -29.13 -1.26 4.91
CA ASN A 649 -28.37 -2.21 4.10
C ASN A 649 -29.15 -2.53 2.82
N LEU A 650 -28.52 -2.46 1.65
CA LEU A 650 -29.05 -3.07 0.41
C LEU A 650 -28.97 -4.60 0.50
N ILE A 651 -27.84 -5.10 1.02
CA ILE A 651 -27.58 -6.53 1.25
C ILE A 651 -26.90 -6.70 2.62
N PHE A 652 -27.34 -7.70 3.38
CA PHE A 652 -26.61 -8.30 4.49
C PHE A 652 -26.45 -9.80 4.20
N SER A 653 -25.22 -10.33 4.09
CA SER A 653 -25.03 -11.79 3.99
C SER A 653 -24.89 -12.42 5.37
N THR A 654 -25.65 -13.48 5.60
CA THR A 654 -25.51 -14.34 6.79
C THR A 654 -24.29 -15.26 6.72
N ASN A 655 -23.69 -15.46 5.54
CA ASN A 655 -22.43 -16.17 5.39
C ASN A 655 -21.24 -15.22 5.48
N LEU A 656 -20.26 -15.60 6.30
CA LEU A 656 -19.02 -14.85 6.45
C LEU A 656 -18.00 -15.13 5.32
N SER A 657 -18.27 -16.00 4.36
CA SER A 657 -17.38 -16.21 3.19
C SER A 657 -17.58 -15.20 2.05
N PHE A 658 -18.72 -14.50 1.99
CA PHE A 658 -18.90 -13.30 1.15
C PHE A 658 -17.90 -12.21 1.58
N ILE A 659 -17.18 -11.61 0.63
CA ILE A 659 -16.18 -10.57 0.90
C ILE A 659 -16.29 -9.51 -0.20
N PRO A 660 -17.23 -8.56 -0.06
CA PRO A 660 -17.38 -7.49 -1.04
C PRO A 660 -16.20 -6.52 -0.92
N VAL A 661 -15.39 -6.45 -1.97
CA VAL A 661 -14.11 -5.72 -2.01
C VAL A 661 -14.11 -4.52 -2.96
N ASP A 662 -15.00 -4.48 -3.96
CA ASP A 662 -15.21 -3.28 -4.79
C ASP A 662 -16.68 -3.18 -5.23
N ILE A 663 -17.16 -1.99 -5.56
CA ILE A 663 -18.46 -1.75 -6.20
C ILE A 663 -18.35 -0.70 -7.30
N ARG A 664 -19.12 -0.87 -8.38
CA ARG A 664 -19.15 0.07 -9.53
C ARG A 664 -20.54 0.11 -10.14
N PHE A 665 -21.03 1.30 -10.47
CA PHE A 665 -22.14 1.43 -11.41
C PHE A 665 -21.68 1.04 -12.82
N GLY A 666 -22.47 0.20 -13.49
CA GLY A 666 -22.26 -0.14 -14.89
C GLY A 666 -22.92 0.85 -15.85
N PRO A 667 -22.65 0.75 -17.16
CA PRO A 667 -23.11 1.71 -18.17
C PRO A 667 -24.62 1.93 -18.22
N ARG A 668 -25.42 0.92 -17.82
CA ARG A 668 -26.89 0.97 -17.81
C ARG A 668 -27.49 1.37 -16.44
N GLY A 669 -26.63 1.75 -15.47
CA GLY A 669 -27.02 2.18 -14.12
C GLY A 669 -27.29 1.08 -13.09
N ALA A 670 -27.09 -0.19 -13.43
CA ALA A 670 -27.08 -1.26 -12.42
C ALA A 670 -25.81 -1.17 -11.56
N LEU A 671 -25.91 -1.52 -10.27
CA LEU A 671 -24.77 -1.51 -9.35
C LEU A 671 -24.16 -2.91 -9.24
N TYR A 672 -22.85 -3.03 -9.41
CA TYR A 672 -22.14 -4.30 -9.37
C TYR A 672 -21.27 -4.40 -8.11
N ILE A 673 -21.08 -5.61 -7.59
CA ILE A 673 -20.20 -5.94 -6.46
C ILE A 673 -19.16 -6.97 -6.87
N CYS A 674 -17.89 -6.67 -6.62
CA CYS A 674 -16.77 -7.59 -6.70
C CYS A 674 -16.67 -8.35 -5.37
N ASP A 675 -16.86 -9.67 -5.41
CA ASP A 675 -16.82 -10.55 -4.25
C ASP A 675 -15.63 -11.52 -4.34
N TRP A 676 -14.59 -11.23 -3.55
CA TRP A 676 -13.34 -12.00 -3.48
C TRP A 676 -13.54 -13.44 -2.96
N TYR A 677 -14.70 -13.70 -2.34
CA TYR A 677 -15.19 -14.97 -1.82
C TYR A 677 -14.16 -15.92 -1.18
N ASN A 678 -14.05 -15.92 0.14
CA ASN A 678 -13.10 -16.82 0.82
C ASN A 678 -13.55 -17.30 2.21
N PRO A 679 -13.46 -18.62 2.49
CA PRO A 679 -13.59 -19.17 3.84
C PRO A 679 -12.61 -18.59 4.88
N ILE A 680 -11.47 -18.03 4.45
CA ILE A 680 -10.44 -17.44 5.31
C ILE A 680 -10.07 -16.02 4.87
N LYS A 681 -10.48 -15.01 5.66
CA LYS A 681 -10.15 -13.58 5.40
C LYS A 681 -8.84 -13.08 6.02
N GLY A 682 -8.39 -13.68 7.13
CA GLY A 682 -7.39 -13.07 8.01
C GLY A 682 -5.98 -13.63 7.79
N HIS A 683 -4.95 -12.80 7.75
CA HIS A 683 -3.56 -13.29 7.60
C HIS A 683 -2.77 -13.23 8.92
N ALA A 684 -3.21 -12.47 9.92
CA ALA A 684 -2.61 -12.53 11.26
C ALA A 684 -3.16 -13.73 12.07
N GLN A 685 -4.36 -14.19 11.72
CA GLN A 685 -5.12 -15.22 12.42
C GLN A 685 -4.86 -16.64 11.89
N TYR A 686 -4.39 -16.76 10.64
CA TYR A 686 -4.16 -18.00 9.89
C TYR A 686 -2.84 -17.90 9.14
N SER A 687 -2.17 -19.03 8.89
CA SER A 687 -1.02 -19.09 7.96
C SER A 687 -1.42 -18.60 6.57
N LEU A 688 -0.47 -18.03 5.83
CA LEU A 688 -0.65 -17.68 4.42
C LEU A 688 -0.80 -18.94 3.53
N ARG A 689 -0.35 -20.09 4.03
CA ARG A 689 -0.39 -21.42 3.41
C ARG A 689 -1.48 -22.34 3.98
N ASP A 690 -2.44 -21.81 4.74
CA ASP A 690 -3.58 -22.62 5.24
C ASP A 690 -4.36 -23.19 4.04
N PRO A 691 -4.47 -24.54 3.90
CA PRO A 691 -5.03 -25.18 2.71
C PRO A 691 -6.54 -24.98 2.55
N ARG A 692 -7.20 -24.26 3.48
CA ARG A 692 -8.61 -23.88 3.40
C ARG A 692 -8.81 -22.45 2.90
N ARG A 693 -7.74 -21.72 2.59
CA ARG A 693 -7.81 -20.51 1.76
C ARG A 693 -8.23 -20.97 0.38
N ASP A 694 -9.41 -20.53 -0.05
CA ASP A 694 -9.82 -20.78 -1.42
C ASP A 694 -8.96 -19.93 -2.38
N ARG A 695 -8.80 -20.41 -3.62
CA ARG A 695 -7.99 -19.79 -4.69
C ARG A 695 -8.65 -19.90 -6.06
N LYS A 696 -9.97 -20.11 -6.08
CA LYS A 696 -10.75 -20.47 -7.29
C LYS A 696 -12.07 -19.74 -7.38
N SER A 697 -12.66 -19.40 -6.24
CA SER A 697 -14.02 -18.91 -6.10
C SER A 697 -14.04 -17.40 -6.26
N GLY A 698 -15.06 -16.87 -6.93
CA GLY A 698 -15.17 -15.44 -7.18
C GLY A 698 -16.47 -15.11 -7.87
N ARG A 699 -17.19 -14.12 -7.35
CA ARG A 699 -18.50 -13.73 -7.88
C ARG A 699 -18.49 -12.24 -8.25
N ILE A 700 -19.20 -11.92 -9.33
CA ILE A 700 -19.71 -10.58 -9.56
C ILE A 700 -21.23 -10.63 -9.30
N TRP A 701 -21.70 -9.80 -8.38
CA TRP A 701 -23.13 -9.63 -8.09
C TRP A 701 -23.64 -8.35 -8.74
N ARG A 702 -24.90 -8.35 -9.18
CA ARG A 702 -25.56 -7.19 -9.79
C ARG A 702 -26.83 -6.85 -9.01
N ILE A 703 -27.03 -5.57 -8.73
CA ILE A 703 -28.18 -5.00 -8.02
C ILE A 703 -28.91 -4.03 -8.94
N VAL A 704 -30.25 -4.13 -8.94
CA VAL A 704 -31.17 -3.19 -9.60
C VAL A 704 -32.38 -2.88 -8.70
N PRO A 705 -32.95 -1.67 -8.76
CA PRO A 705 -34.26 -1.41 -8.17
C PRO A 705 -35.36 -2.23 -8.88
N LYS A 706 -36.35 -2.71 -8.13
CA LYS A 706 -37.46 -3.53 -8.65
C LYS A 706 -38.27 -2.79 -9.70
N GLY A 707 -38.50 -3.45 -10.83
CA GLY A 707 -39.24 -2.88 -11.97
C GLY A 707 -38.53 -1.71 -12.66
N ALA A 708 -37.26 -1.43 -12.34
CA ALA A 708 -36.50 -0.40 -13.03
C ALA A 708 -36.29 -0.77 -14.50
N LYS A 709 -36.72 0.11 -15.40
CA LYS A 709 -36.25 0.09 -16.79
C LYS A 709 -34.85 0.67 -16.82
N LEU A 710 -33.86 -0.16 -17.16
CA LEU A 710 -32.48 0.28 -17.33
C LEU A 710 -32.35 1.38 -18.38
N GLN A 711 -31.34 2.21 -18.21
CA GLN A 711 -30.99 3.26 -19.15
C GLN A 711 -30.15 2.68 -20.29
N GLU A 712 -30.38 3.15 -21.52
CA GLU A 712 -29.47 2.86 -22.63
C GLU A 712 -28.20 3.71 -22.47
N PRO A 713 -27.01 3.10 -22.56
CA PRO A 713 -25.76 3.80 -22.28
C PRO A 713 -25.43 4.75 -23.43
N PRO A 714 -24.90 5.96 -23.15
CA PRO A 714 -24.39 6.83 -24.20
C PRO A 714 -23.20 6.16 -24.89
N ARG A 715 -23.12 6.29 -26.21
CA ARG A 715 -21.93 5.86 -26.96
C ARG A 715 -20.74 6.73 -26.55
N ILE A 716 -19.71 6.10 -25.99
CA ILE A 716 -18.48 6.75 -25.55
C ILE A 716 -17.31 6.32 -26.44
N ALA A 717 -17.05 5.01 -26.57
CA ALA A 717 -16.01 4.50 -27.47
C ALA A 717 -16.23 4.95 -28.93
N GLY A 718 -15.20 5.59 -29.51
CA GLY A 718 -15.23 6.11 -30.87
C GLY A 718 -16.29 7.19 -31.14
N ALA A 719 -16.86 7.82 -30.10
CA ALA A 719 -17.82 8.90 -30.28
C ALA A 719 -17.13 10.20 -30.76
N PRO A 720 -17.81 11.07 -31.52
CA PRO A 720 -17.27 12.38 -31.88
C PRO A 720 -16.94 13.23 -30.65
N THR A 721 -15.88 14.04 -30.72
CA THR A 721 -15.40 14.86 -29.59
C THR A 721 -16.47 15.78 -29.02
N LEU A 722 -17.32 16.39 -29.86
CA LEU A 722 -18.47 17.18 -29.40
C LEU A 722 -19.51 16.34 -28.64
N SER A 723 -19.75 15.09 -29.05
CA SER A 723 -20.68 14.18 -28.36
C SER A 723 -20.15 13.82 -26.96
N LEU A 724 -18.84 13.59 -26.81
CA LEU A 724 -18.23 13.37 -25.50
C LEU A 724 -18.29 14.63 -24.60
N LEU A 725 -18.12 15.82 -25.18
CA LEU A 725 -18.26 17.07 -24.45
C LEU A 725 -19.70 17.30 -23.96
N GLU A 726 -20.72 16.89 -24.72
CA GLU A 726 -22.11 16.92 -24.25
C GLU A 726 -22.36 15.98 -23.06
N LEU A 727 -21.65 14.86 -22.95
CA LEU A 727 -21.73 13.98 -21.76
C LEU A 727 -21.20 14.64 -20.48
N LEU A 728 -20.44 15.74 -20.57
CA LEU A 728 -20.05 16.54 -19.40
C LEU A 728 -21.23 17.24 -18.72
N LYS A 729 -22.42 17.24 -19.34
CA LYS A 729 -23.69 17.74 -18.77
C LYS A 729 -24.51 16.66 -18.07
N CYS A 730 -24.14 15.39 -18.20
CA CYS A 730 -24.84 14.29 -17.53
C CYS A 730 -24.76 14.43 -16.00
N GLN A 731 -25.84 14.05 -15.32
CA GLN A 731 -25.85 13.96 -13.86
C GLN A 731 -24.93 12.84 -13.40
N GLU A 732 -24.93 11.74 -14.15
CA GLU A 732 -24.19 10.52 -13.89
C GLU A 732 -22.67 10.76 -13.99
N TYR A 733 -21.98 10.74 -12.85
CA TYR A 733 -20.54 10.94 -12.74
C TYR A 733 -19.76 9.94 -13.59
N ARG A 734 -20.24 8.70 -13.72
CA ARG A 734 -19.53 7.66 -14.48
C ARG A 734 -19.49 7.93 -15.99
N TYR A 735 -20.53 8.53 -16.58
CA TYR A 735 -20.47 8.97 -17.98
C TYR A 735 -19.45 10.10 -18.17
N ARG A 736 -19.44 11.09 -17.26
CA ARG A 736 -18.44 12.18 -17.26
C ARG A 736 -17.01 11.65 -17.10
N TYR A 737 -16.81 10.70 -16.19
CA TYR A 737 -15.52 10.05 -15.93
C TYR A 737 -14.99 9.30 -17.17
N TRP A 738 -15.82 8.49 -17.84
CA TRP A 738 -15.42 7.77 -19.05
C TRP A 738 -15.22 8.72 -20.24
N ALA A 739 -16.10 9.71 -20.44
CA ALA A 739 -15.93 10.72 -21.47
C ALA A 739 -14.62 11.50 -21.30
N LYS A 740 -14.28 11.94 -20.08
CA LYS A 740 -12.99 12.59 -19.79
C LYS A 740 -11.78 11.67 -19.95
N ARG A 741 -11.92 10.34 -19.86
CA ARG A 741 -10.83 9.42 -20.25
C ARG A 741 -10.64 9.42 -21.77
N GLU A 742 -11.72 9.19 -22.53
CA GLU A 742 -11.65 9.20 -24.00
C GLU A 742 -11.24 10.55 -24.61
N LEU A 743 -11.49 11.66 -23.92
CA LEU A 743 -11.03 12.99 -24.34
C LEU A 743 -9.53 13.22 -24.08
N ARG A 744 -8.94 12.54 -23.08
CA ARG A 744 -7.50 12.63 -22.76
C ARG A 744 -6.63 11.85 -23.74
N ASP A 745 -7.15 10.77 -24.29
CA ASP A 745 -6.43 9.92 -25.26
C ASP A 745 -6.54 10.46 -26.72
N ARG A 746 -6.95 11.73 -26.91
CA ARG A 746 -7.13 12.41 -28.21
C ARG A 746 -6.10 13.54 -28.43
N PRO A 747 -5.91 13.99 -29.69
CA PRO A 747 -5.07 15.16 -29.98
C PRO A 747 -5.54 16.40 -29.21
N GLN A 748 -4.67 16.96 -28.36
CA GLN A 748 -4.96 18.07 -27.44
C GLN A 748 -5.70 19.23 -28.13
N GLN A 749 -5.15 19.75 -29.23
CA GLN A 749 -5.73 20.91 -29.93
C GLN A 749 -7.16 20.67 -30.42
N GLU A 750 -7.46 19.46 -30.92
CA GLU A 750 -8.80 19.13 -31.43
C GLU A 750 -9.86 19.15 -30.31
N VAL A 751 -9.47 18.73 -29.11
CA VAL A 751 -10.34 18.78 -27.93
C VAL A 751 -10.42 20.20 -27.38
N GLU A 752 -9.30 20.93 -27.31
CA GLU A 752 -9.23 22.30 -26.80
C GLU A 752 -10.11 23.28 -27.59
N ASP A 753 -10.04 23.25 -28.93
CA ASP A 753 -10.85 24.12 -29.81
C ASP A 753 -12.35 23.87 -29.60
N LYS A 754 -12.73 22.58 -29.55
CA LYS A 754 -14.12 22.16 -29.38
C LYS A 754 -14.64 22.44 -27.98
N LEU A 755 -13.82 22.23 -26.95
CA LEU A 755 -14.12 22.55 -25.55
C LEU A 755 -14.27 24.06 -25.35
N THR A 756 -13.43 24.87 -26.00
CA THR A 756 -13.56 26.34 -25.98
C THR A 756 -14.87 26.79 -26.61
N SER A 757 -15.23 26.27 -27.79
CA SER A 757 -16.55 26.56 -28.38
C SER A 757 -17.72 26.05 -27.52
N TRP A 758 -17.54 24.93 -26.82
CA TRP A 758 -18.58 24.33 -25.97
C TRP A 758 -18.84 25.17 -24.73
N VAL A 759 -17.80 25.63 -24.04
CA VAL A 759 -17.90 26.53 -22.86
C VAL A 759 -18.64 27.82 -23.22
N HIS A 760 -18.35 28.43 -24.37
CA HIS A 760 -19.06 29.63 -24.83
C HIS A 760 -20.55 29.40 -25.15
N LYS A 761 -20.97 28.15 -25.38
CA LYS A 761 -22.37 27.76 -25.69
C LYS A 761 -23.14 27.23 -24.47
N LEU A 762 -22.53 27.21 -23.28
CA LEU A 762 -23.22 26.80 -22.05
C LEU A 762 -24.34 27.78 -21.69
N ASP A 763 -25.52 27.26 -21.35
CA ASP A 763 -26.64 28.07 -20.87
C ASP A 763 -26.31 28.68 -19.50
N ARG A 764 -26.07 30.00 -19.50
CA ARG A 764 -25.78 30.82 -18.31
C ARG A 764 -26.93 30.88 -17.30
N LYS A 765 -28.15 30.48 -17.69
CA LYS A 765 -29.33 30.39 -16.81
C LYS A 765 -29.59 28.97 -16.30
N GLY A 766 -28.87 27.96 -16.81
CA GLY A 766 -29.05 26.57 -16.41
C GLY A 766 -28.59 26.32 -14.98
N HIS A 767 -29.39 25.59 -14.19
CA HIS A 767 -29.10 25.34 -12.76
C HIS A 767 -27.75 24.64 -12.50
N ARG A 768 -27.21 23.88 -13.46
CA ARG A 768 -25.86 23.27 -13.41
C ARG A 768 -24.77 24.07 -14.15
N PHE A 769 -25.00 25.34 -14.52
CA PHE A 769 -24.03 26.13 -15.31
C PHE A 769 -22.61 26.14 -14.70
N ARG A 770 -22.48 26.45 -13.40
CA ARG A 770 -21.20 26.43 -12.68
C ARG A 770 -20.55 25.05 -12.62
N HIS A 771 -21.36 24.00 -12.52
CA HIS A 771 -20.89 22.62 -12.56
C HIS A 771 -20.30 22.26 -13.94
N HIS A 772 -21.01 22.60 -15.03
CA HIS A 772 -20.51 22.36 -16.39
C HIS A 772 -19.21 23.14 -16.70
N GLN A 773 -19.07 24.35 -16.15
CA GLN A 773 -17.83 25.11 -16.22
C GLN A 773 -16.68 24.43 -15.45
N ILE A 774 -16.93 23.80 -14.30
CA ILE A 774 -15.93 23.02 -13.55
C ILE A 774 -15.53 21.75 -14.30
N GLU A 775 -16.48 21.03 -14.89
CA GLU A 775 -16.18 19.87 -15.76
C GLU A 775 -15.30 20.26 -16.96
N ALA A 776 -15.56 21.43 -17.58
CA ALA A 776 -14.67 21.97 -18.60
C ALA A 776 -13.27 22.29 -18.05
N LEU A 777 -13.18 22.99 -16.91
CA LEU A 777 -11.90 23.36 -16.28
C LEU A 777 -11.03 22.12 -16.00
N TRP A 778 -11.64 21.06 -15.47
CA TRP A 778 -10.99 19.77 -15.28
C TRP A 778 -10.60 19.09 -16.59
N THR A 779 -11.43 19.20 -17.63
CA THR A 779 -11.14 18.63 -18.95
C THR A 779 -9.95 19.33 -19.62
N TYR A 780 -9.84 20.67 -19.56
CA TYR A 780 -8.67 21.40 -20.05
C TYR A 780 -7.39 20.86 -19.42
N ARG A 781 -7.33 20.79 -18.07
CA ARG A 781 -6.15 20.28 -17.37
C ARG A 781 -5.84 18.83 -17.77
N GLY A 782 -6.88 17.99 -17.86
CA GLY A 782 -6.76 16.60 -18.26
C GLY A 782 -6.07 16.41 -19.60
N ILE A 783 -6.39 17.24 -20.62
CA ILE A 783 -5.78 17.19 -21.95
C ILE A 783 -4.42 17.91 -22.07
N GLY A 784 -3.82 18.37 -20.96
CA GLY A 784 -2.56 19.12 -20.99
C GLY A 784 -2.70 20.62 -21.31
N SER A 785 -3.91 21.17 -21.21
CA SER A 785 -4.24 22.57 -21.49
C SER A 785 -4.71 23.33 -20.24
N ALA A 786 -4.94 24.64 -20.36
CA ALA A 786 -5.45 25.47 -19.29
C ALA A 786 -6.34 26.62 -19.80
N ASN A 787 -7.37 26.97 -19.04
CA ASN A 787 -8.21 28.14 -19.31
C ASN A 787 -8.19 29.10 -18.11
N PRO A 788 -7.20 30.01 -18.01
CA PRO A 788 -7.04 30.89 -16.85
C PRO A 788 -8.19 31.88 -16.69
N LYS A 789 -8.86 32.30 -17.78
CA LYS A 789 -10.06 33.16 -17.71
C LYS A 789 -11.22 32.44 -17.03
N LEU A 790 -11.49 31.20 -17.41
CA LEU A 790 -12.51 30.36 -16.79
C LEU A 790 -12.18 30.04 -15.32
N LEU A 791 -10.91 29.76 -15.02
CA LEU A 791 -10.43 29.57 -13.65
C LEU A 791 -10.69 30.81 -12.78
N LEU A 792 -10.35 32.01 -13.26
CA LEU A 792 -10.60 33.27 -12.55
C LEU A 792 -12.09 33.59 -12.40
N GLU A 793 -12.93 33.24 -13.38
CA GLU A 793 -14.39 33.35 -13.25
C GLU A 793 -14.92 32.46 -12.12
N LEU A 794 -14.50 31.19 -12.09
CA LEU A 794 -14.96 30.19 -11.11
C LEU A 794 -14.40 30.42 -9.71
N LEU A 795 -13.19 30.96 -9.58
CA LEU A 795 -12.63 31.39 -8.30
C LEU A 795 -13.44 32.52 -7.63
N ASN A 796 -14.22 33.29 -8.40
CA ASN A 796 -14.97 34.45 -7.93
C ASN A 796 -16.48 34.31 -8.16
N CYS A 797 -17.00 33.12 -8.44
CA CYS A 797 -18.43 32.90 -8.59
C CYS A 797 -19.17 32.83 -7.23
N ASP A 798 -20.47 33.02 -7.30
CA ASP A 798 -21.44 32.93 -6.21
C ASP A 798 -21.48 31.55 -5.52
N LEU A 799 -21.39 30.46 -6.29
CA LEU A 799 -21.47 29.10 -5.76
C LEU A 799 -20.14 28.63 -5.12
N HIS A 800 -20.16 28.38 -3.81
CA HIS A 800 -18.96 28.01 -3.04
C HIS A 800 -18.35 26.66 -3.44
N HIS A 801 -19.17 25.68 -3.83
CA HIS A 801 -18.70 24.40 -4.35
C HIS A 801 -17.78 24.57 -5.58
N ALA A 802 -18.19 25.42 -6.53
CA ALA A 802 -17.40 25.75 -7.70
C ALA A 802 -16.15 26.55 -7.32
N ARG A 803 -16.24 27.51 -6.38
CA ARG A 803 -15.06 28.20 -5.84
C ARG A 803 -14.05 27.24 -5.21
N ALA A 804 -14.50 26.22 -4.45
CA ALA A 804 -13.62 25.24 -3.81
C ALA A 804 -12.93 24.35 -4.87
N ALA A 805 -13.70 23.80 -5.81
CA ALA A 805 -13.15 22.98 -6.91
C ALA A 805 -12.21 23.77 -7.85
N ALA A 806 -12.42 25.08 -8.01
CA ALA A 806 -11.50 25.97 -8.72
C ALA A 806 -10.26 26.32 -7.86
N THR A 807 -10.42 26.58 -6.57
CA THR A 807 -9.33 26.84 -5.62
C THR A 807 -8.36 25.67 -5.55
N ARG A 808 -8.89 24.43 -5.62
CA ARG A 808 -8.09 23.22 -5.75
C ARG A 808 -7.06 23.31 -6.88
N GLN A 809 -7.43 23.88 -8.02
CA GLN A 809 -6.58 23.92 -9.22
C GLN A 809 -5.35 24.82 -9.04
N LEU A 810 -5.34 25.73 -8.07
CA LEU A 810 -4.17 26.57 -7.74
C LEU A 810 -2.97 25.74 -7.27
N ARG A 811 -3.17 24.49 -6.84
CA ARG A 811 -2.09 23.55 -6.48
C ARG A 811 -1.24 23.08 -7.67
N TYR A 812 -1.64 23.39 -8.90
CA TYR A 812 -0.99 22.93 -10.12
C TYR A 812 -0.17 24.04 -10.77
N ALA A 813 1.08 23.73 -11.11
CA ALA A 813 1.98 24.70 -11.76
C ALA A 813 1.50 25.11 -13.16
N ASP A 814 0.77 24.21 -13.83
CA ASP A 814 0.23 24.28 -15.17
C ASP A 814 -1.22 24.82 -15.25
N CYS A 815 -1.78 25.38 -14.17
CA CYS A 815 -3.17 25.90 -14.17
C CYS A 815 -3.41 27.17 -15.02
N GLY A 816 -2.45 27.57 -15.86
CA GLY A 816 -2.51 28.75 -16.73
C GLY A 816 -2.30 30.11 -16.03
N LEU A 817 -2.09 30.13 -14.71
CA LEU A 817 -1.79 31.36 -13.95
C LEU A 817 -0.31 31.41 -13.57
N SER A 818 0.28 32.61 -13.62
CA SER A 818 1.63 32.85 -13.12
C SER A 818 1.73 32.64 -11.60
N SER A 819 2.93 32.41 -11.07
CA SER A 819 3.11 32.18 -9.63
C SER A 819 2.52 33.33 -8.78
N LYS A 820 2.73 34.58 -9.20
CA LYS A 820 2.21 35.78 -8.50
C LYS A 820 0.68 35.82 -8.49
N GLU A 821 0.04 35.42 -9.58
CA GLU A 821 -1.43 35.34 -9.66
C GLU A 821 -1.97 34.20 -8.80
N ARG A 822 -1.32 33.03 -8.80
CA ARG A 822 -1.69 31.91 -7.91
C ARG A 822 -1.57 32.31 -6.44
N ASP A 823 -0.44 32.90 -6.05
CA ASP A 823 -0.20 33.41 -4.69
C ASP A 823 -1.29 34.41 -4.25
N HIS A 824 -1.64 35.35 -5.13
CA HIS A 824 -2.69 36.34 -4.88
C HIS A 824 -4.07 35.69 -4.73
N GLN A 825 -4.47 34.81 -5.66
CA GLN A 825 -5.75 34.10 -5.58
C GLN A 825 -5.82 33.21 -4.34
N LEU A 826 -4.73 32.55 -3.95
CA LEU A 826 -4.68 31.69 -2.78
C LEU A 826 -4.95 32.48 -1.48
N LEU A 827 -4.33 33.66 -1.33
CA LEU A 827 -4.54 34.55 -0.19
C LEU A 827 -5.95 35.16 -0.13
N LEU A 828 -6.63 35.31 -1.28
CA LEU A 828 -8.05 35.66 -1.32
C LEU A 828 -8.92 34.49 -0.86
N ARG A 829 -8.68 33.28 -1.40
CA ARG A 829 -9.48 32.08 -1.11
C ARG A 829 -9.31 31.57 0.33
N SER A 830 -8.14 31.77 0.95
CA SER A 830 -7.95 31.45 2.38
C SER A 830 -8.73 32.38 3.33
N LYS A 831 -9.31 33.47 2.81
CA LYS A 831 -10.17 34.42 3.53
C LYS A 831 -11.65 34.33 3.15
N ASP A 832 -12.02 33.39 2.26
CA ASP A 832 -13.40 33.15 1.81
C ASP A 832 -14.34 32.88 3.00
N GLU A 833 -15.63 33.16 2.85
CA GLU A 833 -16.60 32.94 3.93
C GLU A 833 -16.79 31.44 4.18
N ASN A 834 -16.83 30.63 3.12
CA ASN A 834 -17.05 29.19 3.18
C ASN A 834 -15.77 28.42 3.54
N GLU A 835 -15.86 27.46 4.47
CA GLU A 835 -14.69 26.74 4.99
C GLU A 835 -14.13 25.70 4.02
N LEU A 836 -14.92 25.09 3.12
CA LEU A 836 -14.41 24.19 2.07
C LEU A 836 -13.45 24.92 1.12
N VAL A 837 -13.76 26.17 0.77
CA VAL A 837 -12.88 27.02 -0.06
C VAL A 837 -11.57 27.31 0.67
N ARG A 838 -11.64 27.60 1.98
CA ARG A 838 -10.46 27.83 2.83
C ARG A 838 -9.62 26.56 3.02
N LEU A 839 -10.23 25.38 3.12
CA LEU A 839 -9.54 24.09 3.19
C LEU A 839 -8.76 23.79 1.92
N GLU A 840 -9.35 24.04 0.74
CA GLU A 840 -8.65 23.90 -0.54
C GLU A 840 -7.50 24.89 -0.69
N ALA A 841 -7.66 26.14 -0.21
CA ALA A 841 -6.58 27.13 -0.20
C ALA A 841 -5.41 26.71 0.73
N VAL A 842 -5.71 26.26 1.95
CA VAL A 842 -4.70 25.75 2.90
C VAL A 842 -3.96 24.54 2.32
N THR A 843 -4.69 23.64 1.66
CA THR A 843 -4.11 22.46 1.01
C THR A 843 -3.22 22.85 -0.17
N ALA A 844 -3.71 23.70 -1.08
CA ALA A 844 -2.99 24.12 -2.27
C ALA A 844 -1.71 24.90 -1.94
N ALA A 845 -1.66 25.62 -0.80
CA ALA A 845 -0.45 26.29 -0.31
C ALA A 845 0.77 25.35 -0.24
N THR A 846 0.54 24.09 0.17
CA THR A 846 1.59 23.07 0.33
C THR A 846 2.20 22.58 -1.00
N TYR A 847 1.60 22.92 -2.14
CA TYR A 847 2.13 22.61 -3.47
C TYR A 847 2.81 23.82 -4.13
N ILE A 848 2.58 25.02 -3.61
CA ILE A 848 3.15 26.27 -4.14
C ILE A 848 4.44 26.65 -3.40
N ALA A 849 4.51 26.42 -2.09
CA ALA A 849 5.72 26.58 -1.27
C ALA A 849 6.38 27.97 -1.34
N THR A 850 5.58 29.04 -1.44
CA THR A 850 6.05 30.45 -1.39
C THR A 850 5.79 31.09 -0.02
N PRO A 851 6.48 32.19 0.32
CA PRO A 851 6.13 33.00 1.50
C PRO A 851 4.67 33.49 1.48
N GLN A 852 4.13 33.81 0.31
CA GLN A 852 2.75 34.24 0.12
C GLN A 852 1.76 33.09 0.33
N ALA A 853 2.09 31.87 -0.11
CA ALA A 853 1.30 30.68 0.18
C ALA A 853 1.26 30.37 1.68
N PHE A 854 2.39 30.56 2.39
CA PHE A 854 2.44 30.47 3.85
C PHE A 854 1.55 31.55 4.53
N GLN A 855 1.55 32.80 4.04
CA GLN A 855 0.63 33.84 4.53
C GLN A 855 -0.85 33.48 4.30
N ALA A 856 -1.18 32.74 3.23
CA ALA A 856 -2.54 32.25 3.02
C ALA A 856 -2.97 31.29 4.15
N VAL A 857 -2.09 30.39 4.62
CA VAL A 857 -2.35 29.51 5.77
C VAL A 857 -2.53 30.31 7.06
N LEU A 858 -1.69 31.33 7.31
CA LEU A 858 -1.84 32.20 8.49
C LEU A 858 -3.18 32.94 8.49
N ALA A 859 -3.63 33.42 7.32
CA ALA A 859 -4.94 34.08 7.19
C ALA A 859 -6.12 33.11 7.46
N ALA A 860 -5.98 31.82 7.13
CA ALA A 860 -7.01 30.82 7.45
C ALA A 860 -7.11 30.51 8.95
N ILE A 861 -6.01 30.58 9.70
CA ILE A 861 -6.01 30.39 11.17
C ILE A 861 -6.87 31.46 11.87
N GLN A 862 -6.95 32.67 11.32
CA GLN A 862 -7.67 33.82 11.87
C GLN A 862 -9.19 33.82 11.59
N ARG A 863 -9.74 32.73 11.03
CA ARG A 863 -11.16 32.61 10.66
C ARG A 863 -11.86 31.48 11.43
N PRO A 864 -13.20 31.51 11.61
CA PRO A 864 -13.97 30.39 12.18
C PRO A 864 -13.76 29.09 11.38
N ARG A 865 -13.63 27.96 12.07
CA ARG A 865 -13.05 26.74 11.48
C ARG A 865 -13.42 25.49 12.30
N GLU A 866 -13.82 24.42 11.62
CA GLU A 866 -14.10 23.09 12.18
C GLU A 866 -12.88 22.14 12.11
N ALA A 867 -13.08 20.89 12.56
CA ALA A 867 -12.03 19.89 12.83
C ALA A 867 -11.25 19.39 11.60
N HIS A 868 -11.81 19.47 10.39
CA HIS A 868 -11.12 19.06 9.16
C HIS A 868 -10.21 20.16 8.63
N LEU A 869 -10.60 21.43 8.78
CA LEU A 869 -9.78 22.60 8.50
C LEU A 869 -8.68 22.76 9.58
N ASP A 870 -8.95 22.46 10.85
CA ASP A 870 -7.92 22.23 11.88
C ASP A 870 -6.84 21.26 11.38
N TYR A 871 -7.26 20.08 10.92
CA TYR A 871 -6.32 19.05 10.48
C TYR A 871 -5.58 19.44 9.19
N ALA A 872 -6.26 20.07 8.23
CA ALA A 872 -5.64 20.59 7.00
C ALA A 872 -4.58 21.65 7.33
N ILE A 873 -4.87 22.61 8.22
CA ILE A 873 -3.89 23.63 8.68
C ILE A 873 -2.73 22.95 9.41
N ARG A 874 -3.01 22.02 10.35
CA ARG A 874 -1.99 21.31 11.12
C ARG A 874 -1.04 20.51 10.24
N THR A 875 -1.53 19.88 9.18
CA THR A 875 -0.71 19.14 8.22
C THR A 875 0.00 20.06 7.25
N ALA A 876 -0.65 21.14 6.79
CA ALA A 876 -0.02 22.14 5.93
C ALA A 876 1.19 22.80 6.60
N LEU A 877 1.05 23.25 7.85
CA LEU A 877 2.18 23.80 8.63
C LEU A 877 3.30 22.78 8.83
N GLY A 878 2.97 21.49 8.99
CA GLY A 878 3.92 20.39 9.15
C GLY A 878 4.50 19.84 7.83
N SER A 879 4.05 20.33 6.67
CA SER A 879 4.53 19.88 5.36
C SER A 879 5.98 20.30 5.10
N GLU A 880 6.71 19.49 4.34
CA GLU A 880 8.09 19.78 3.94
C GLU A 880 8.21 21.12 3.20
N SER A 881 7.21 21.44 2.38
CA SER A 881 7.08 22.70 1.64
C SER A 881 6.93 23.95 2.50
N LEU A 882 6.28 23.88 3.66
CA LEU A 882 5.92 25.08 4.45
C LEU A 882 6.66 25.18 5.79
N LEU A 883 7.21 24.08 6.30
CA LEU A 883 7.99 24.06 7.54
C LEU A 883 9.18 25.06 7.55
N PRO A 884 9.93 25.29 6.44
CA PRO A 884 11.03 26.26 6.43
C PRO A 884 10.61 27.69 6.78
N PHE A 885 9.37 28.12 6.49
CA PHE A 885 8.93 29.50 6.71
C PHE A 885 8.67 29.89 8.17
N TRP A 886 8.68 28.93 9.10
CA TRP A 886 8.33 29.18 10.52
C TRP A 886 9.06 28.33 11.56
N ARG A 887 9.83 27.31 11.13
CA ARG A 887 10.54 26.42 12.07
C ARG A 887 11.63 27.12 12.88
N GLU A 888 12.35 28.07 12.30
CA GLU A 888 13.42 28.81 12.98
C GLU A 888 12.88 29.92 13.90
N THR A 889 11.82 30.59 13.46
CA THR A 889 11.12 31.63 14.23
C THR A 889 9.62 31.34 14.15
N THR A 890 9.07 30.69 15.19
CA THR A 890 7.65 30.32 15.23
C THR A 890 6.79 31.55 15.58
N PRO A 891 5.87 31.99 14.70
CA PRO A 891 4.95 33.09 15.01
C PRO A 891 3.99 32.72 16.12
N LEU A 892 3.63 33.67 16.99
CA LEU A 892 2.67 33.49 18.09
C LEU A 892 1.33 32.89 17.61
N THR A 893 0.86 33.26 16.42
CA THR A 893 -0.36 32.68 15.81
C THR A 893 -0.24 31.17 15.57
N ILE A 894 0.94 30.68 15.18
CA ILE A 894 1.19 29.24 15.02
C ILE A 894 1.34 28.57 16.39
N GLU A 895 2.04 29.18 17.34
CA GLU A 895 2.17 28.64 18.69
C GLU A 895 0.81 28.44 19.36
N GLN A 896 -0.05 29.47 19.32
CA GLN A 896 -1.42 29.44 19.84
C GLN A 896 -2.28 28.39 19.11
N PHE A 897 -2.22 28.32 17.78
CA PHE A 897 -2.92 27.30 16.99
C PHE A 897 -2.46 25.89 17.38
N MET A 898 -1.15 25.66 17.47
CA MET A 898 -0.58 24.35 17.80
C MET A 898 -0.92 23.94 19.23
N ALA A 899 -0.92 24.86 20.19
CA ALA A 899 -1.38 24.60 21.56
C ALA A 899 -2.87 24.22 21.60
N ALA A 900 -3.73 24.97 20.91
CA ALA A 900 -5.17 24.70 20.83
C ALA A 900 -5.46 23.36 20.12
N PHE A 901 -4.81 23.09 18.99
CA PHE A 901 -4.94 21.81 18.26
C PHE A 901 -4.45 20.64 19.11
N ASN A 902 -3.30 20.77 19.79
CA ASN A 902 -2.79 19.72 20.65
C ASN A 902 -3.75 19.45 21.83
N LEU A 903 -4.33 20.50 22.43
CA LEU A 903 -5.32 20.35 23.50
C LEU A 903 -6.63 19.70 23.02
N SER A 904 -7.14 20.08 21.85
CA SER A 904 -8.36 19.49 21.27
C SER A 904 -8.17 18.04 20.80
N SER A 905 -6.97 17.70 20.33
CA SER A 905 -6.59 16.36 19.88
C SER A 905 -6.14 15.41 21.01
N GLN A 906 -6.00 15.90 22.24
CA GLN A 906 -5.72 15.05 23.40
C GLN A 906 -6.92 14.14 23.74
N THR A 907 -6.62 12.86 23.96
CA THR A 907 -7.58 11.85 24.40
C THR A 907 -8.28 12.23 25.71
N LYS A 908 -9.61 12.33 25.69
CA LYS A 908 -10.47 12.32 26.90
C LYS A 908 -10.54 10.95 27.60
N ALA A 909 -9.59 10.06 27.32
CA ALA A 909 -9.49 8.75 27.95
C ALA A 909 -9.19 8.92 29.45
N GLY A 910 -10.16 8.53 30.28
CA GLY A 910 -10.15 8.73 31.73
C GLY A 910 -11.18 9.75 32.24
N SER A 911 -11.80 10.58 31.38
CA SER A 911 -12.81 11.54 31.83
C SER A 911 -14.21 10.92 31.93
N SER A 912 -14.43 10.04 32.91
CA SER A 912 -15.79 9.72 33.36
C SER A 912 -16.32 10.88 34.20
N THR A 913 -17.51 11.41 33.87
CA THR A 913 -18.24 12.30 34.77
C THR A 913 -18.61 11.53 36.04
N LEU A 914 -17.90 11.81 37.14
CA LEU A 914 -18.08 11.14 38.42
C LEU A 914 -19.44 11.53 39.01
N ASN A 915 -20.39 10.60 39.03
CA ASN A 915 -21.66 10.81 39.76
C ASN A 915 -21.49 10.47 41.25
N ALA A 916 -22.47 10.82 42.09
CA ALA A 916 -22.39 10.63 43.54
C ALA A 916 -22.22 9.16 43.96
N LYS A 917 -22.78 8.19 43.22
CA LYS A 917 -22.62 6.75 43.49
C LYS A 917 -21.21 6.28 43.17
N ASP A 918 -20.66 6.74 42.05
CA ASP A 918 -19.27 6.48 41.65
C ASP A 918 -18.26 7.09 42.65
N ALA A 919 -18.53 8.30 43.14
CA ALA A 919 -17.71 8.95 44.15
C ALA A 919 -17.72 8.19 45.49
N ALA A 920 -18.90 7.74 45.94
CA ALA A 920 -19.03 6.92 47.15
C ALA A 920 -18.34 5.55 47.03
N PHE A 921 -18.41 4.91 45.85
CA PHE A 921 -17.68 3.67 45.60
C PHE A 921 -16.17 3.89 45.59
N ASP A 922 -15.69 4.98 44.98
CA ASP A 922 -14.27 5.33 44.90
C ASP A 922 -13.67 5.76 46.25
N SER A 923 -14.48 6.02 47.29
CA SER A 923 -14.02 6.36 48.65
C SER A 923 -13.81 5.16 49.58
N GLN A 924 -13.95 3.92 49.10
CA GLN A 924 -13.77 2.71 49.92
C GLN A 924 -12.30 2.49 50.33
N ALA A 925 -12.08 2.12 51.60
CA ALA A 925 -10.74 2.04 52.19
C ALA A 925 -9.81 0.95 51.61
N ASN A 926 -10.35 -0.06 50.92
CA ASN A 926 -9.59 -1.13 50.26
C ASN A 926 -9.91 -1.19 48.74
N LEU A 927 -9.85 -0.04 48.05
CA LEU A 927 -10.11 0.05 46.62
C LEU A 927 -8.87 -0.30 45.77
N ALA A 928 -8.98 -1.35 44.95
CA ALA A 928 -8.00 -1.70 43.93
C ALA A 928 -8.24 -0.93 42.61
N GLU A 929 -7.38 0.04 42.27
CA GLU A 929 -7.45 0.75 40.98
C GLU A 929 -6.64 0.02 39.89
N ILE A 930 -7.35 -0.59 38.94
CA ILE A 930 -6.78 -1.42 37.87
C ILE A 930 -6.90 -0.71 36.52
N LYS A 931 -5.77 -0.24 35.98
CA LYS A 931 -5.70 0.34 34.63
C LYS A 931 -5.33 -0.71 33.59
N ILE A 932 -6.21 -0.93 32.61
CA ILE A 932 -6.00 -1.81 31.45
C ILE A 932 -6.23 -1.00 30.18
N SER A 933 -5.35 -1.15 29.18
CA SER A 933 -5.45 -0.44 27.91
C SER A 933 -5.24 -1.41 26.75
N CYS A 934 -5.78 -1.12 25.57
CA CYS A 934 -5.49 -1.88 24.36
C CYS A 934 -4.08 -1.51 23.85
N ILE A 935 -3.25 -2.49 23.49
CA ILE A 935 -1.96 -2.23 22.86
C ILE A 935 -2.18 -2.02 21.36
N THR A 936 -2.13 -0.77 20.92
CA THR A 936 -2.43 -0.33 19.54
C THR A 936 -1.77 -1.21 18.48
N GLY A 937 -2.59 -1.73 17.55
CA GLY A 937 -2.17 -2.56 16.43
C GLY A 937 -1.74 -3.99 16.79
N ARG A 938 -1.95 -4.44 18.04
CA ARG A 938 -1.49 -5.77 18.52
C ARG A 938 -2.58 -6.73 18.98
N LEU A 939 -3.84 -6.29 19.12
CA LEU A 939 -4.95 -7.12 19.66
C LEU A 939 -4.59 -7.77 21.01
N LEU A 940 -4.05 -6.97 21.93
CA LEU A 940 -3.62 -7.39 23.27
C LEU A 940 -4.05 -6.35 24.30
N PHE A 941 -4.35 -6.81 25.51
CA PHE A 941 -4.44 -5.94 26.69
C PHE A 941 -3.03 -5.61 27.22
N SER A 942 -2.87 -4.40 27.79
CA SER A 942 -1.62 -3.94 28.41
C SER A 942 -1.24 -4.74 29.66
N LYS A 943 -2.25 -5.22 30.40
CA LYS A 943 -2.11 -6.19 31.48
C LYS A 943 -2.71 -7.52 31.05
N LYS A 944 -1.95 -8.60 31.21
CA LYS A 944 -2.44 -9.99 31.03
C LYS A 944 -2.90 -10.63 32.33
N ARG A 945 -2.47 -10.09 33.47
CA ARG A 945 -2.84 -10.54 34.81
C ARG A 945 -2.92 -9.35 35.76
N PHE A 946 -3.85 -9.41 36.70
CA PHE A 946 -3.86 -8.56 37.90
C PHE A 946 -4.42 -9.38 39.07
N GLU A 947 -4.21 -8.90 40.29
CA GLU A 947 -4.55 -9.63 41.52
C GLU A 947 -5.35 -8.72 42.46
N VAL A 948 -6.33 -9.29 43.14
CA VAL A 948 -7.24 -8.65 44.10
C VAL A 948 -7.57 -9.64 45.23
N GLU A 949 -8.03 -9.15 46.37
CA GLU A 949 -8.50 -9.98 47.49
C GLU A 949 -9.99 -10.35 47.27
N ALA A 950 -10.44 -11.47 47.85
CA ALA A 950 -11.88 -11.80 47.90
C ALA A 950 -12.71 -10.64 48.49
N GLY A 951 -13.83 -10.29 47.84
CA GLY A 951 -14.71 -9.19 48.26
C GLY A 951 -14.14 -7.77 48.06
N GLN A 952 -12.89 -7.61 47.61
CA GLN A 952 -12.24 -6.29 47.47
C GLN A 952 -12.96 -5.39 46.46
N ALA A 953 -13.10 -4.10 46.77
CA ALA A 953 -13.65 -3.14 45.81
C ALA A 953 -12.66 -2.89 44.66
N VAL A 954 -13.11 -3.07 43.41
CA VAL A 954 -12.28 -2.93 42.20
C VAL A 954 -12.80 -1.79 41.33
N LYS A 955 -11.90 -0.85 41.00
CA LYS A 955 -12.10 0.20 40.00
C LYS A 955 -11.25 -0.12 38.77
N LEU A 956 -11.84 -0.74 37.76
CA LEU A 956 -11.16 -1.12 36.53
C LEU A 956 -11.38 -0.06 35.45
N VAL A 957 -10.36 0.75 35.17
CA VAL A 957 -10.36 1.70 34.05
C VAL A 957 -9.86 0.99 32.80
N PHE A 958 -10.74 0.81 31.82
CA PHE A 958 -10.42 0.23 30.53
C PHE A 958 -10.33 1.33 29.46
N THR A 959 -9.23 1.36 28.70
CA THR A 959 -8.97 2.36 27.65
C THR A 959 -8.71 1.70 26.30
N ASN A 960 -9.28 2.26 25.23
CA ASN A 960 -9.01 1.86 23.86
C ASN A 960 -8.31 2.97 23.04
N PRO A 961 -6.97 2.93 22.91
CA PRO A 961 -6.20 3.79 21.99
C PRO A 961 -5.97 3.13 20.61
N ASP A 962 -6.72 2.07 20.26
CA ASP A 962 -6.66 1.41 18.96
C ASP A 962 -7.76 1.94 18.01
N ALA A 963 -7.55 1.82 16.70
CA ALA A 963 -8.53 2.19 15.69
C ALA A 963 -9.67 1.17 15.57
N THR A 964 -9.48 -0.04 16.10
CA THR A 964 -10.53 -1.08 16.15
C THR A 964 -11.31 -0.95 17.47
N PRO A 965 -12.64 -1.13 17.48
CA PRO A 965 -13.40 -1.15 18.73
C PRO A 965 -13.03 -2.34 19.62
N HIS A 966 -13.05 -2.13 20.93
CA HIS A 966 -12.73 -3.15 21.93
C HIS A 966 -13.62 -3.02 23.17
N ASN A 967 -14.00 -4.15 23.76
CA ASN A 967 -14.58 -4.25 25.10
C ASN A 967 -13.70 -5.14 26.00
N LEU A 968 -14.04 -5.19 27.29
CA LEU A 968 -13.48 -6.12 28.26
C LEU A 968 -14.63 -6.75 29.06
N LEU A 969 -14.70 -8.08 29.06
CA LEU A 969 -15.61 -8.87 29.88
C LEU A 969 -14.80 -9.65 30.92
N VAL A 970 -15.27 -9.70 32.16
CA VAL A 970 -14.76 -10.56 33.24
C VAL A 970 -15.72 -11.74 33.39
N LEU A 971 -15.19 -12.96 33.40
CA LEU A 971 -15.97 -14.20 33.47
C LEU A 971 -15.81 -14.92 34.82
N GLN A 972 -16.77 -15.76 35.17
CA GLN A 972 -16.71 -16.69 36.31
C GLN A 972 -15.47 -17.60 36.24
N SER A 973 -14.94 -17.96 37.41
CA SER A 973 -13.82 -18.89 37.56
C SER A 973 -14.06 -20.21 36.83
N GLY A 974 -13.03 -20.74 36.16
CA GLY A 974 -13.11 -21.97 35.37
C GLY A 974 -13.82 -21.85 34.01
N THR A 975 -14.39 -20.69 33.64
CA THR A 975 -15.09 -20.52 32.35
C THR A 975 -14.14 -20.65 31.15
N PRO A 976 -14.42 -21.54 30.18
CA PRO A 976 -13.65 -21.60 28.94
C PRO A 976 -13.86 -20.33 28.09
N VAL A 977 -12.86 -19.46 28.05
CA VAL A 977 -12.83 -18.22 27.23
C VAL A 977 -13.24 -18.46 25.77
N GLU A 978 -12.92 -19.64 25.23
CA GLU A 978 -13.29 -20.05 23.88
C GLU A 978 -14.81 -20.17 23.67
N SER A 979 -15.60 -20.64 24.66
CA SER A 979 -17.05 -20.77 24.47
C SER A 979 -17.73 -19.40 24.37
N VAL A 980 -17.37 -18.47 25.26
CA VAL A 980 -17.91 -17.09 25.24
C VAL A 980 -17.43 -16.34 24.00
N GLY A 981 -16.16 -16.52 23.62
CA GLY A 981 -15.59 -15.94 22.42
C GLY A 981 -16.21 -16.45 21.12
N LEU A 982 -16.54 -17.75 21.04
CA LEU A 982 -17.26 -18.31 19.90
C LEU A 982 -18.71 -17.79 19.83
N ALA A 983 -19.42 -17.70 20.95
CA ALA A 983 -20.74 -17.09 20.99
C ALA A 983 -20.71 -15.64 20.47
N ALA A 984 -19.71 -14.85 20.86
CA ALA A 984 -19.53 -13.49 20.37
C ALA A 984 -19.17 -13.40 18.87
N ASN A 985 -18.48 -14.41 18.32
CA ASN A 985 -18.26 -14.51 16.87
C ASN A 985 -19.60 -14.78 16.13
N GLU A 986 -20.46 -15.64 16.68
CA GLU A 986 -21.76 -15.96 16.09
C GLU A 986 -22.70 -14.74 16.06
N MET A 987 -22.62 -13.86 17.07
CA MET A 987 -23.33 -12.57 17.09
C MET A 987 -23.02 -11.68 15.87
N ALA A 988 -21.87 -11.87 15.18
CA ALA A 988 -21.55 -11.13 13.97
C ALA A 988 -22.42 -11.49 12.75
N LYS A 989 -23.16 -12.62 12.81
CA LYS A 989 -24.13 -13.05 11.78
C LYS A 989 -25.47 -12.32 11.88
N SER A 990 -25.64 -11.41 12.84
CA SER A 990 -26.84 -10.60 13.03
C SER A 990 -26.47 -9.12 13.25
N PRO A 991 -27.27 -8.16 12.76
CA PRO A 991 -27.04 -6.74 13.05
C PRO A 991 -27.19 -6.38 14.53
N GLU A 992 -27.93 -7.18 15.32
CA GLU A 992 -28.16 -6.99 16.75
C GLU A 992 -26.90 -7.23 17.58
N GLY A 993 -25.96 -8.04 17.09
CA GLY A 993 -24.69 -8.30 17.78
C GLY A 993 -23.90 -7.03 18.08
N ALA A 994 -23.89 -6.08 17.13
CA ALA A 994 -23.25 -4.78 17.32
C ALA A 994 -24.03 -3.87 18.29
N LYS A 995 -25.37 -3.93 18.30
CA LYS A 995 -26.22 -3.18 19.23
C LYS A 995 -25.95 -3.60 20.69
N ASN A 996 -25.73 -4.90 20.89
CA ASN A 996 -25.45 -5.50 22.20
C ASN A 996 -23.95 -5.49 22.57
N ASN A 997 -23.14 -4.60 21.97
CA ASN A 997 -21.69 -4.49 22.22
C ASN A 997 -20.90 -5.79 22.02
N PHE A 998 -21.42 -6.76 21.25
CA PHE A 998 -20.92 -8.13 21.15
C PHE A 998 -20.72 -8.83 22.52
N VAL A 999 -21.57 -8.52 23.51
CA VAL A 999 -21.66 -9.23 24.79
C VAL A 999 -22.69 -10.37 24.63
N PRO A 1000 -22.28 -11.65 24.66
CA PRO A 1000 -23.23 -12.76 24.59
C PRO A 1000 -24.18 -12.77 25.77
N ASP A 1001 -25.37 -13.33 25.56
CA ASP A 1001 -26.31 -13.66 26.64
C ASP A 1001 -25.81 -14.96 27.32
N ASP A 1002 -25.01 -14.81 28.37
CA ASP A 1002 -24.27 -15.89 29.03
C ASP A 1002 -24.04 -15.56 30.52
N ASP A 1003 -24.73 -16.28 31.40
CA ASP A 1003 -24.72 -16.07 32.86
C ASP A 1003 -23.31 -16.15 33.50
N ARG A 1004 -22.32 -16.65 32.76
CA ARG A 1004 -20.92 -16.73 33.21
C ARG A 1004 -20.18 -15.41 33.09
N ILE A 1005 -20.78 -14.37 32.49
CA ILE A 1005 -20.22 -13.02 32.40
C ILE A 1005 -20.57 -12.26 33.69
N LEU A 1006 -19.55 -11.95 34.49
CA LEU A 1006 -19.72 -11.19 35.74
C LEU A 1006 -19.86 -9.70 35.48
N HIS A 1007 -18.96 -9.14 34.67
CA HIS A 1007 -18.89 -7.71 34.36
C HIS A 1007 -18.51 -7.51 32.90
N SER A 1008 -19.02 -6.45 32.28
CA SER A 1008 -18.68 -6.09 30.89
C SER A 1008 -18.59 -4.58 30.72
N THR A 1009 -17.64 -4.12 29.91
CA THR A 1009 -17.68 -2.76 29.33
C THR A 1009 -18.58 -2.76 28.10
N LYS A 1010 -19.05 -1.57 27.73
CA LYS A 1010 -19.52 -1.27 26.36
C LYS A 1010 -18.40 -1.49 25.35
N MET A 1011 -18.75 -1.47 24.08
CA MET A 1011 -17.79 -1.50 22.99
C MET A 1011 -17.13 -0.12 22.84
N LEU A 1012 -15.90 0.01 23.34
CA LEU A 1012 -15.14 1.25 23.28
C LEU A 1012 -14.66 1.49 21.85
N GLY A 1013 -15.11 2.59 21.24
CA GLY A 1013 -14.54 3.11 20.01
C GLY A 1013 -13.11 3.65 20.19
N PRO A 1014 -12.47 4.10 19.10
CA PRO A 1014 -11.12 4.66 19.17
C PRO A 1014 -11.01 5.83 20.14
N ASN A 1015 -9.88 5.90 20.85
CA ASN A 1015 -9.52 6.98 21.78
C ASN A 1015 -10.52 7.18 22.95
N SER A 1016 -11.28 6.14 23.31
CA SER A 1016 -12.29 6.19 24.40
C SER A 1016 -11.94 5.29 25.60
N SER A 1017 -12.69 5.45 26.70
CA SER A 1017 -12.46 4.73 27.96
C SER A 1017 -13.76 4.52 28.73
N GLU A 1018 -13.84 3.46 29.53
CA GLU A 1018 -14.92 3.23 30.50
C GLU A 1018 -14.35 2.68 31.81
N THR A 1019 -15.02 2.97 32.92
CA THR A 1019 -14.63 2.54 34.27
C THR A 1019 -15.67 1.56 34.80
N LEU A 1020 -15.27 0.32 35.07
CA LEU A 1020 -16.08 -0.65 35.81
C LEU A 1020 -15.81 -0.48 37.31
N ARG A 1021 -16.87 -0.60 38.11
CA ARG A 1021 -16.85 -0.61 39.57
C ARG A 1021 -17.58 -1.84 40.06
N PHE A 1022 -16.88 -2.76 40.72
CA PHE A 1022 -17.42 -4.02 41.18
C PHE A 1022 -16.68 -4.54 42.41
N LEU A 1023 -17.32 -5.40 43.19
CA LEU A 1023 -16.62 -6.18 44.23
C LEU A 1023 -15.99 -7.41 43.57
N ALA A 1024 -14.75 -7.71 43.91
CA ALA A 1024 -14.10 -8.95 43.52
C ALA A 1024 -14.92 -10.14 44.06
N PRO A 1025 -15.05 -11.24 43.30
CA PRO A 1025 -15.76 -12.43 43.75
C PRO A 1025 -15.28 -12.93 45.13
N GLU A 1026 -16.20 -13.43 45.95
CA GLU A 1026 -15.90 -13.94 47.30
C GLU A 1026 -15.13 -15.26 47.30
N GLN A 1027 -15.04 -15.96 46.17
CA GLN A 1027 -14.29 -17.22 46.06
C GLN A 1027 -12.90 -16.98 45.44
N PRO A 1028 -11.80 -17.34 46.12
CA PRO A 1028 -10.47 -17.34 45.54
C PRO A 1028 -10.41 -18.19 44.27
N GLY A 1029 -9.72 -17.69 43.24
CA GLY A 1029 -9.72 -18.34 41.94
C GLY A 1029 -9.14 -17.51 40.80
N THR A 1030 -9.16 -18.11 39.60
CA THR A 1030 -8.71 -17.48 38.36
C THR A 1030 -9.93 -17.14 37.50
N TYR A 1031 -10.25 -15.85 37.43
CA TYR A 1031 -11.39 -15.30 36.71
C TYR A 1031 -10.89 -14.73 35.38
N PRO A 1032 -11.12 -15.40 34.23
CA PRO A 1032 -10.57 -14.95 32.98
C PRO A 1032 -11.31 -13.71 32.47
N PHE A 1033 -10.59 -12.83 31.77
CA PHE A 1033 -11.18 -11.70 31.05
C PHE A 1033 -10.77 -11.70 29.57
N LEU A 1034 -11.64 -11.20 28.70
CA LEU A 1034 -11.50 -11.26 27.24
C LEU A 1034 -12.12 -10.04 26.55
N CYS A 1035 -11.67 -9.76 25.33
CA CYS A 1035 -12.38 -8.89 24.39
C CYS A 1035 -13.28 -9.72 23.47
N THR A 1036 -14.59 -9.45 23.45
CA THR A 1036 -15.57 -10.17 22.64
C THR A 1036 -15.95 -9.48 21.33
N PHE A 1037 -15.29 -8.38 20.94
CA PHE A 1037 -15.37 -7.94 19.54
C PHE A 1037 -14.98 -9.13 18.63
N PRO A 1038 -15.76 -9.46 17.57
CA PRO A 1038 -15.64 -10.72 16.86
C PRO A 1038 -14.21 -11.09 16.43
N GLY A 1039 -13.74 -12.24 16.90
CA GLY A 1039 -12.41 -12.79 16.63
C GLY A 1039 -11.26 -12.29 17.51
N HIS A 1040 -11.47 -11.28 18.37
CA HIS A 1040 -10.39 -10.68 19.19
C HIS A 1040 -9.94 -11.56 20.37
N TRP A 1041 -10.88 -12.20 21.07
CA TRP A 1041 -10.66 -13.05 22.26
C TRP A 1041 -9.53 -14.09 22.12
N VAL A 1042 -9.24 -14.53 20.89
CA VAL A 1042 -8.21 -15.55 20.62
C VAL A 1042 -6.81 -15.07 21.04
N LEU A 1043 -6.55 -13.75 20.94
CA LEU A 1043 -5.31 -13.11 21.39
C LEU A 1043 -5.55 -12.20 22.62
N MET A 1044 -6.70 -11.54 22.66
CA MET A 1044 -6.99 -10.46 23.59
C MET A 1044 -7.75 -10.96 24.82
N LYS A 1045 -6.98 -11.57 25.72
CA LYS A 1045 -7.45 -12.17 26.98
C LYS A 1045 -6.40 -12.08 28.08
N GLY A 1046 -6.84 -12.20 29.33
CA GLY A 1046 -6.04 -12.19 30.55
C GLY A 1046 -6.77 -12.82 31.73
N GLU A 1047 -6.21 -12.70 32.92
CA GLU A 1047 -6.67 -13.36 34.16
C GLU A 1047 -6.71 -12.38 35.33
N MET A 1048 -7.85 -12.28 36.01
CA MET A 1048 -7.96 -11.70 37.35
C MET A 1048 -7.76 -12.83 38.36
N ILE A 1049 -6.79 -12.69 39.26
CA ILE A 1049 -6.58 -13.63 40.37
C ILE A 1049 -7.23 -13.04 41.61
N VAL A 1050 -8.23 -13.73 42.14
CA VAL A 1050 -8.79 -13.48 43.48
C VAL A 1050 -8.01 -14.36 44.46
N LYS A 1051 -7.46 -13.75 45.50
CA LYS A 1051 -6.74 -14.43 46.60
C LYS A 1051 -7.64 -14.68 47.80
#